data_AF-A0A5N7Y8E4-F1
#
_entry.id   AF-A0A5N7Y8E4-F1
#
_cell.length_a   1.000
_cell.length_b   1.000
_cell.length_c   1.000
_cell.angle_alpha   90.00
_cell.angle_beta   90.00
_cell.angle_gamma   90.00
#
_symmetry.space_group_name_H-M   'P 1'
#
loop_
_entity.id
_entity.type
_entity.pdbx_description
1 polymer ?
#
loop_
_entity_poly.entity_id
_entity_poly.type
_entity_poly.pdbx_seq_one_letter_code
_entity_poly.pdbx_strand_id
1 'polypeptide(L)'
;MKSVNFEFLRPGNELLANLAGLAEAVLHIDPGSALTRLRSFAEELTKAIYKEELLPRMPQSSFYDLVKNPVFVDCVSKPLVHQINFLRIQGNDTAHGAEGDLRNAQLALKTAYQLAMYMAIKYYGTAQASIPAFAEVKDPAAMLASLQKTVSSYEKELNQQQEALQSVMDKLEQERTRHLDKVDPPAKPDQQKRQQQSQQVADSLQWNEAKTRALLIDAMLLQAGWDVSNPAQVGQEVEVDFPGNVSGKGRADYVLWGDNGQPLAVIEAKKSGNVSLQAGREQARMYADGFERMGMQRPVIFYSNGYETFIWDDKQYNTYRPVYGIYSKDSLEYLAYQRQYRVPTLEKHNPELSIADRPYQIEAIKTVAAHFQQQRRKALIIQATGTGKTRVAIALAELLLRTGWAKRVLFLCDRKELRVQADDAFKQNLPSEPRCVIGETGKVDQTARIYIATYPGMMNRFAQLDVGFFDLIIADESHRSIYNKYRDLFDYFDALQVGLTATPVKFISRNTFDIFDCETTDPTFEFGLDAAINNEPPYLVPFRVKDLTTDFLRDGIHYNDLSDEQKRQLEEDLGEEEAKRTTIAGKDIGRKIFSEDTDRIILENLINNGIKDETGSLVGKTIVFAQRQDHAEHLEKLFCKLYPQYGTKVCKVIHNAIPHVDTLIKEFKKPDNDFRIAISVDMLDTGIDVPEVVNLVFAKPVKSWVKFWQMIGRGTRLRPNLFGPGKHKTEFLIFDHYGNFDFFEQEYQEPEDTGSKSLLQTTFEARLALAQAALRHNHAAAFDAAIALLRADINDLPDTSVAVKRELRAVHQLQQTQQLQQFDGKTQHLLANTIAPLMSARVLRDKHATALDKLIAGIQCCLVEQATCFEDGKIALLAELNKLAVNIQAVRQKDALIAEVRSADFWLQPSIDKLENARQELRGIMKYRQTGTGPGDGIGTTKTKDGNLLGDERAVYITGASEAMIYRRRLKDILAGMLAANPTLQKIHKGEPIAESELKTLTSTILTSHPGVSLEVLNEFYGRTADQLHLTVREIIGLDAHAIEEHFKQFLHAHPSLTAQQVRFMNLLKNYIAQHGSIVIETLYDAPFSSISHEGIDGVFAPADVTELVAVLKPFLKNPDHPGAPA
;
A
#
# COMPACT_ATOMS: atom_id res chain seq x y z
N MET A 1 -45.67 -16.93 -19.34
CA MET A 1 -46.16 -15.75 -18.59
C MET A 1 -46.25 -14.58 -19.58
N LYS A 2 -47.33 -13.78 -19.57
CA LYS A 2 -47.41 -12.57 -20.40
C LYS A 2 -46.56 -11.48 -19.77
N SER A 3 -45.67 -10.88 -20.56
CA SER A 3 -44.82 -9.79 -20.09
C SER A 3 -45.58 -8.46 -20.15
N VAL A 4 -45.27 -7.53 -19.25
CA VAL A 4 -45.83 -6.18 -19.27
C VAL A 4 -45.14 -5.36 -20.36
N ASN A 5 -43.81 -5.39 -20.42
CA ASN A 5 -43.05 -4.55 -21.34
C ASN A 5 -42.58 -5.26 -22.61
N PHE A 6 -42.51 -6.59 -22.65
CA PHE A 6 -41.83 -7.34 -23.72
C PHE A 6 -42.77 -8.18 -24.58
N GLU A 7 -44.08 -8.07 -24.37
CA GLU A 7 -45.06 -8.92 -25.07
C GLU A 7 -45.06 -8.70 -26.59
N PHE A 8 -44.68 -7.50 -27.05
CA PHE A 8 -44.51 -7.20 -28.47
C PHE A 8 -43.43 -8.04 -29.16
N LEU A 9 -42.50 -8.66 -28.41
CA LEU A 9 -41.52 -9.59 -28.95
C LEU A 9 -42.12 -10.97 -29.24
N ARG A 10 -43.20 -11.38 -28.57
CA ARG A 10 -43.68 -12.78 -28.60
C ARG A 10 -43.97 -13.30 -30.02
N PRO A 11 -44.56 -12.53 -30.96
CA PRO A 11 -44.77 -12.99 -32.34
C PRO A 11 -43.46 -13.30 -33.10
N GLY A 12 -42.37 -12.59 -32.80
CA GLY A 12 -41.07 -12.76 -33.45
C GLY A 12 -40.11 -13.68 -32.70
N ASN A 13 -40.18 -13.71 -31.36
CA ASN A 13 -39.34 -14.52 -30.49
C ASN A 13 -39.98 -14.71 -29.11
N GLU A 14 -40.73 -15.81 -28.97
CA GLU A 14 -41.41 -16.17 -27.72
C GLU A 14 -40.44 -16.39 -26.55
N LEU A 15 -39.24 -16.91 -26.83
CA LEU A 15 -38.23 -17.18 -25.80
C LEU A 15 -37.72 -15.88 -25.15
N LEU A 16 -37.43 -14.84 -25.94
CA LEU A 16 -37.02 -13.54 -25.42
C LEU A 16 -38.14 -12.88 -24.61
N ALA A 17 -39.39 -12.96 -25.07
CA ALA A 17 -40.54 -12.46 -24.33
C ALA A 17 -40.73 -13.18 -22.99
N ASN A 18 -40.51 -14.50 -22.95
CA ASN A 18 -40.62 -15.30 -21.73
C ASN A 18 -39.47 -15.04 -20.74
N LEU A 19 -38.22 -14.92 -21.21
CA LEU A 19 -37.07 -14.58 -20.35
C LEU A 19 -37.23 -13.21 -19.69
N ALA A 20 -37.64 -12.21 -20.47
CA ALA A 20 -37.89 -10.88 -19.97
C ALA A 20 -39.12 -10.84 -19.03
N GLY A 21 -40.20 -11.54 -19.37
CA GLY A 21 -41.38 -11.66 -18.50
C GLY A 21 -41.07 -12.34 -17.16
N LEU A 22 -40.18 -13.33 -17.13
CA LEU A 22 -39.71 -13.91 -15.87
C LEU A 22 -38.85 -12.92 -15.07
N ALA A 23 -38.00 -12.13 -15.74
CA ALA A 23 -37.23 -11.08 -15.06
C ALA A 23 -38.13 -10.00 -14.45
N GLU A 24 -39.21 -9.61 -15.13
CA GLU A 24 -40.24 -8.71 -14.57
C GLU A 24 -40.92 -9.32 -13.34
N ALA A 25 -41.29 -10.60 -13.42
CA ALA A 25 -42.03 -11.27 -12.35
C ALA A 25 -41.24 -11.40 -11.05
N VAL A 26 -39.92 -11.55 -11.13
CA VAL A 26 -39.03 -11.64 -9.95
C VAL A 26 -38.38 -10.32 -9.58
N LEU A 27 -38.59 -9.24 -10.36
CA LEU A 27 -37.86 -7.98 -10.21
C LEU A 27 -37.83 -7.48 -8.76
N HIS A 28 -39.01 -7.44 -8.11
CA HIS A 28 -39.19 -6.96 -6.73
C HIS A 28 -39.04 -8.05 -5.66
N ILE A 29 -39.03 -9.32 -6.06
CA ILE A 29 -38.97 -10.48 -5.15
C ILE A 29 -37.51 -10.89 -4.92
N ASP A 30 -36.75 -11.02 -6.01
CA ASP A 30 -35.33 -11.36 -6.03
C ASP A 30 -34.64 -10.64 -7.21
N PRO A 31 -34.12 -9.42 -6.96
CA PRO A 31 -33.41 -8.64 -7.97
C PRO A 31 -32.17 -9.35 -8.54
N GLY A 32 -31.50 -10.20 -7.75
CA GLY A 32 -30.34 -10.97 -8.21
C GLY A 32 -30.72 -12.02 -9.25
N SER A 33 -31.83 -12.72 -9.02
CA SER A 33 -32.45 -13.59 -10.02
C SER A 33 -32.94 -12.82 -11.24
N ALA A 34 -33.50 -11.62 -11.07
CA ALA A 34 -33.91 -10.77 -12.19
C ALA A 34 -32.71 -10.43 -13.10
N LEU A 35 -31.59 -9.98 -12.52
CA LEU A 35 -30.33 -9.70 -13.24
C LEU A 35 -29.79 -10.92 -13.97
N THR A 36 -29.83 -12.09 -13.34
CA THR A 36 -29.42 -13.36 -13.96
C THR A 36 -30.27 -13.68 -15.20
N ARG A 37 -31.59 -13.47 -15.11
CA ARG A 37 -32.52 -13.67 -16.23
C ARG A 37 -32.32 -12.65 -17.34
N LEU A 38 -32.01 -11.40 -17.01
CA LEU A 38 -31.70 -10.35 -17.98
C LEU A 38 -30.37 -10.61 -18.71
N ARG A 39 -29.40 -11.23 -18.04
CA ARG A 39 -28.19 -11.76 -18.70
C ARG A 39 -28.55 -12.88 -19.68
N SER A 40 -29.38 -13.86 -19.28
CA SER A 40 -29.85 -14.91 -20.18
C SER A 40 -30.65 -14.35 -21.36
N PHE A 41 -31.44 -13.30 -21.15
CA PHE A 41 -32.13 -12.56 -22.21
C PHE A 41 -31.13 -11.95 -23.20
N ALA A 42 -30.08 -11.28 -22.72
CA ALA A 42 -29.05 -10.69 -23.58
C ALA A 42 -28.27 -11.75 -24.37
N GLU A 43 -27.99 -12.90 -23.74
CA GLU A 43 -27.35 -14.05 -24.36
C GLU A 43 -28.19 -14.66 -25.50
N GLU A 44 -29.48 -14.93 -25.26
CA GLU A 44 -30.37 -15.43 -26.32
C GLU A 44 -30.66 -14.39 -27.39
N LEU A 45 -30.69 -13.11 -27.04
CA LEU A 45 -30.83 -12.02 -28.01
C LEU A 45 -29.62 -12.00 -28.95
N THR A 46 -28.43 -12.21 -28.41
CA THR A 46 -27.19 -12.30 -29.18
C THR A 46 -27.24 -13.52 -30.11
N LYS A 47 -27.63 -14.69 -29.60
CA LYS A 47 -27.83 -15.91 -30.41
C LYS A 47 -28.90 -15.72 -31.51
N ALA A 48 -29.95 -14.95 -31.24
CA ALA A 48 -30.98 -14.60 -32.23
C ALA A 48 -30.40 -13.71 -33.33
N ILE A 49 -29.61 -12.68 -33.00
CA ILE A 49 -28.93 -11.85 -34.00
C ILE A 49 -28.01 -12.70 -34.88
N TYR A 50 -27.24 -13.63 -34.30
CA TYR A 50 -26.42 -14.57 -35.08
C TYR A 50 -27.23 -15.36 -36.10
N LYS A 51 -28.45 -15.78 -35.74
CA LYS A 51 -29.36 -16.50 -36.63
C LYS A 51 -29.91 -15.59 -37.73
N GLU A 52 -30.45 -14.42 -37.36
CA GLU A 52 -31.08 -13.48 -38.31
C GLU A 52 -30.06 -12.90 -39.30
N GLU A 53 -28.82 -12.68 -38.83
CA GLU A 53 -27.72 -12.19 -39.65
C GLU A 53 -26.96 -13.33 -40.36
N LEU A 54 -27.36 -14.60 -40.19
CA LEU A 54 -26.67 -15.75 -40.80
C LEU A 54 -25.15 -15.72 -40.54
N LEU A 55 -24.74 -15.49 -39.30
CA LEU A 55 -23.33 -15.38 -38.92
C LEU A 55 -22.76 -16.74 -38.49
N PRO A 56 -21.52 -17.08 -38.87
CA PRO A 56 -20.85 -18.27 -38.37
C PRO A 56 -20.70 -18.23 -36.84
N ARG A 57 -21.15 -19.29 -36.17
CA ARG A 57 -20.99 -19.50 -34.73
C ARG A 57 -20.08 -20.69 -34.47
N MET A 58 -19.08 -20.54 -33.58
CA MET A 58 -18.26 -21.69 -33.17
C MET A 58 -19.04 -22.61 -32.22
N PRO A 59 -18.82 -23.94 -32.28
CA PRO A 59 -19.44 -24.88 -31.36
C PRO A 59 -19.14 -24.49 -29.91
N GLN A 60 -20.15 -24.51 -29.03
CA GLN A 60 -20.00 -24.24 -27.59
C GLN A 60 -19.46 -22.84 -27.23
N SER A 61 -19.59 -21.85 -28.12
CA SER A 61 -19.21 -20.45 -27.82
C SER A 61 -19.94 -19.93 -26.58
N SER A 62 -19.20 -19.41 -25.59
CA SER A 62 -19.79 -18.75 -24.43
C SER A 62 -20.45 -17.43 -24.81
N PHE A 63 -21.31 -16.89 -23.95
CA PHE A 63 -21.95 -15.57 -24.19
C PHE A 63 -20.91 -14.49 -24.49
N TYR A 64 -19.79 -14.47 -23.77
CA TYR A 64 -18.71 -13.53 -24.00
C TYR A 64 -18.06 -13.70 -25.39
N ASP A 65 -17.84 -14.95 -25.80
CA ASP A 65 -17.22 -15.26 -27.10
C ASP A 65 -18.11 -14.83 -28.27
N LEU A 66 -19.44 -14.94 -28.12
CA LEU A 66 -20.41 -14.47 -29.11
C LEU A 66 -20.38 -12.95 -29.26
N VAL A 67 -20.36 -12.21 -28.16
CA VAL A 67 -20.40 -10.73 -28.20
C VAL A 67 -19.10 -10.14 -28.73
N LYS A 68 -17.95 -10.80 -28.51
CA LYS A 68 -16.63 -10.34 -28.96
C LYS A 68 -16.17 -10.89 -30.31
N ASN A 69 -16.93 -11.79 -30.91
CA ASN A 69 -16.56 -12.37 -32.20
C ASN A 69 -16.45 -11.27 -33.28
N PRO A 70 -15.34 -11.18 -34.03
CA PRO A 70 -15.18 -10.19 -35.08
C PRO A 70 -16.33 -10.17 -36.09
N VAL A 71 -16.84 -11.35 -36.47
CA VAL A 71 -17.93 -11.47 -37.45
C VAL A 71 -19.24 -10.85 -36.92
N PHE A 72 -19.44 -10.86 -35.60
CA PHE A 72 -20.56 -10.18 -34.95
C PHE A 72 -20.32 -8.67 -34.86
N VAL A 73 -19.16 -8.27 -34.32
CA VAL A 73 -18.81 -6.86 -34.09
C VAL A 73 -18.76 -6.06 -35.39
N ASP A 74 -18.31 -6.67 -36.49
CA ASP A 74 -18.21 -6.03 -37.80
C ASP A 74 -19.57 -5.87 -38.50
N CYS A 75 -20.60 -6.62 -38.07
CA CYS A 75 -21.95 -6.56 -38.65
C CYS A 75 -22.94 -5.71 -37.83
N VAL A 76 -22.60 -5.31 -36.61
CA VAL A 76 -23.50 -4.57 -35.70
C VAL A 76 -22.88 -3.26 -35.23
N SER A 77 -23.73 -2.36 -34.74
CA SER A 77 -23.32 -1.07 -34.22
C SER A 77 -22.63 -1.20 -32.86
N LYS A 78 -21.64 -0.32 -32.60
CA LYS A 78 -20.94 -0.30 -31.32
C LYS A 78 -21.86 -0.07 -30.11
N PRO A 79 -22.88 0.82 -30.17
CA PRO A 79 -23.77 1.01 -29.04
C PRO A 79 -24.60 -0.23 -28.72
N LEU A 80 -24.97 -1.05 -29.71
CA LEU A 80 -25.62 -2.35 -29.45
C LEU A 80 -24.72 -3.27 -28.62
N VAL A 81 -23.43 -3.35 -28.97
CA VAL A 81 -22.45 -4.16 -28.23
C VAL A 81 -22.28 -3.66 -26.80
N HIS A 82 -22.33 -2.35 -26.57
CA HIS A 82 -22.26 -1.77 -25.22
C HIS A 82 -23.49 -2.15 -24.38
N GLN A 83 -24.69 -2.03 -24.94
CA GLN A 83 -25.94 -2.37 -24.25
C GLN A 83 -26.01 -3.88 -23.90
N ILE A 84 -25.56 -4.76 -24.80
CA ILE A 84 -25.47 -6.20 -24.55
C ILE A 84 -24.43 -6.49 -23.45
N ASN A 85 -23.26 -5.85 -23.50
CA ASN A 85 -22.23 -6.03 -22.48
C ASN A 85 -22.63 -5.50 -21.11
N PHE A 86 -23.42 -4.42 -21.05
CA PHE A 86 -23.97 -3.90 -19.80
C PHE A 86 -24.78 -4.99 -19.07
N LEU A 87 -25.73 -5.64 -19.75
CA LEU A 87 -26.51 -6.74 -19.15
C LEU A 87 -25.66 -7.96 -18.80
N ARG A 88 -24.64 -8.26 -19.60
CA ARG A 88 -23.69 -9.34 -19.32
C ARG A 88 -22.91 -9.09 -18.02
N ILE A 89 -22.43 -7.87 -17.81
CA ILE A 89 -21.66 -7.48 -16.62
C ILE A 89 -22.57 -7.49 -15.39
N GLN A 90 -23.72 -6.81 -15.47
CA GLN A 90 -24.66 -6.71 -14.35
C GLN A 90 -25.16 -8.09 -13.85
N GLY A 91 -25.36 -9.07 -14.75
CA GLY A 91 -25.74 -10.42 -14.35
C GLY A 91 -24.59 -11.37 -14.01
N ASN A 92 -23.34 -11.04 -14.31
CA ASN A 92 -22.18 -11.87 -13.94
C ASN A 92 -21.84 -11.74 -12.46
N ASP A 93 -22.03 -10.55 -11.88
CA ASP A 93 -21.77 -10.30 -10.46
C ASP A 93 -22.71 -11.10 -9.55
N THR A 94 -23.98 -11.27 -9.96
CA THR A 94 -24.99 -12.03 -9.20
C THR A 94 -24.96 -13.54 -9.48
N ALA A 95 -24.54 -13.98 -10.67
CA ALA A 95 -24.36 -15.41 -10.99
C ALA A 95 -23.27 -16.10 -10.15
N HIS A 96 -22.40 -15.33 -9.48
CA HIS A 96 -21.38 -15.81 -8.55
C HIS A 96 -21.75 -15.64 -7.06
N GLY A 97 -23.03 -15.35 -6.75
CA GLY A 97 -23.56 -15.38 -5.38
C GLY A 97 -23.64 -14.03 -4.66
N ALA A 98 -23.54 -12.90 -5.37
CA ALA A 98 -23.79 -11.57 -4.78
C ALA A 98 -25.30 -11.29 -4.65
N GLU A 99 -25.72 -10.66 -3.54
CA GLU A 99 -27.08 -10.13 -3.37
C GLU A 99 -27.31 -9.03 -4.43
N GLY A 100 -28.24 -9.26 -5.36
CA GLY A 100 -28.56 -8.29 -6.41
C GLY A 100 -29.34 -7.09 -5.86
N ASP A 101 -29.02 -5.89 -6.36
CA ASP A 101 -29.72 -4.66 -5.99
C ASP A 101 -30.93 -4.40 -6.92
N LEU A 102 -32.06 -3.98 -6.33
CA LEU A 102 -33.30 -3.69 -7.06
C LEU A 102 -33.11 -2.58 -8.11
N ARG A 103 -32.30 -1.56 -7.80
CA ARG A 103 -32.08 -0.44 -8.73
C ARG A 103 -31.26 -0.89 -9.93
N ASN A 104 -30.20 -1.67 -9.71
CA ASN A 104 -29.43 -2.30 -10.80
C ASN A 104 -30.32 -3.21 -11.67
N ALA A 105 -31.21 -3.99 -11.06
CA ALA A 105 -32.15 -4.84 -11.78
C ALA A 105 -33.16 -4.02 -12.62
N GLN A 106 -33.65 -2.87 -12.12
CA GLN A 106 -34.53 -1.97 -12.86
C GLN A 106 -33.81 -1.29 -14.04
N LEU A 107 -32.57 -0.83 -13.84
CA LEU A 107 -31.76 -0.24 -14.91
C LEU A 107 -31.46 -1.29 -15.99
N ALA A 108 -31.07 -2.50 -15.59
CA ALA A 108 -30.90 -3.63 -16.49
C ALA A 108 -32.19 -3.98 -17.24
N LEU A 109 -33.36 -3.94 -16.60
CA LEU A 109 -34.65 -4.19 -17.25
C LEU A 109 -34.96 -3.12 -18.32
N LYS A 110 -34.70 -1.84 -18.02
CA LYS A 110 -34.85 -0.72 -18.98
C LYS A 110 -33.89 -0.89 -20.17
N THR A 111 -32.64 -1.27 -19.92
CA THR A 111 -31.67 -1.57 -20.98
C THR A 111 -32.10 -2.78 -21.83
N ALA A 112 -32.60 -3.85 -21.20
CA ALA A 112 -33.14 -5.01 -21.91
C ALA A 112 -34.35 -4.63 -22.78
N TYR A 113 -35.21 -3.73 -22.31
CA TYR A 113 -36.32 -3.20 -23.09
C TYR A 113 -35.84 -2.40 -24.32
N GLN A 114 -34.78 -1.60 -24.19
CA GLN A 114 -34.19 -0.93 -25.37
C GLN A 114 -33.61 -1.93 -26.38
N LEU A 115 -32.98 -3.01 -25.91
CA LEU A 115 -32.53 -4.11 -26.77
C LEU A 115 -33.71 -4.86 -27.42
N ALA A 116 -34.83 -5.02 -26.71
CA ALA A 116 -36.07 -5.58 -27.25
C ALA A 116 -36.64 -4.70 -28.38
N MET A 117 -36.68 -3.38 -28.20
CA MET A 117 -37.08 -2.43 -29.24
C MET A 117 -36.18 -2.56 -30.47
N TYR A 118 -34.86 -2.66 -30.26
CA TYR A 118 -33.90 -2.87 -31.34
C TYR A 118 -34.21 -4.14 -32.16
N MET A 119 -34.50 -5.26 -31.49
CA MET A 119 -34.89 -6.51 -32.16
C MET A 119 -36.19 -6.37 -32.96
N ALA A 120 -37.20 -5.75 -32.35
CA ALA A 120 -38.50 -5.58 -32.98
C ALA A 120 -38.44 -4.69 -34.23
N ILE A 121 -37.69 -3.59 -34.17
CA ILE A 121 -37.54 -2.65 -35.28
C ILE A 121 -36.68 -3.27 -36.39
N LYS A 122 -35.51 -3.81 -36.04
CA LYS A 122 -34.55 -4.27 -37.06
C LYS A 122 -34.94 -5.60 -37.69
N TYR A 123 -35.32 -6.59 -36.89
CA TYR A 123 -35.46 -7.97 -37.36
C TYR A 123 -36.92 -8.42 -37.49
N TYR A 124 -37.84 -7.88 -36.68
CA TYR A 124 -39.25 -8.27 -36.71
C TYR A 124 -40.16 -7.27 -37.46
N GLY A 125 -39.59 -6.22 -38.06
CA GLY A 125 -40.31 -5.26 -38.90
C GLY A 125 -41.41 -4.47 -38.18
N THR A 126 -41.31 -4.33 -36.86
CA THR A 126 -42.29 -3.60 -36.04
C THR A 126 -42.02 -2.10 -36.12
N ALA A 127 -43.05 -1.31 -36.44
CA ALA A 127 -42.91 0.14 -36.45
C ALA A 127 -42.68 0.66 -35.02
N GLN A 128 -41.77 1.62 -34.84
CA GLN A 128 -41.47 2.18 -33.52
C GLN A 128 -42.73 2.74 -32.82
N ALA A 129 -43.66 3.31 -33.60
CA ALA A 129 -44.92 3.85 -33.10
C ALA A 129 -45.90 2.77 -32.57
N SER A 130 -45.74 1.50 -32.96
CA SER A 130 -46.58 0.39 -32.49
C SER A 130 -46.01 -0.32 -31.25
N ILE A 131 -44.83 0.10 -30.76
CA ILE A 131 -44.24 -0.45 -29.54
C ILE A 131 -44.75 0.37 -28.34
N PRO A 132 -45.44 -0.24 -27.37
CA PRO A 132 -45.93 0.45 -26.18
C PRO A 132 -44.77 1.02 -25.36
N ALA A 133 -44.90 2.24 -24.81
CA ALA A 133 -43.89 2.82 -23.93
C ALA A 133 -43.63 1.93 -22.69
N PHE A 134 -42.40 1.98 -22.16
CA PHE A 134 -42.03 1.22 -20.97
C PHE A 134 -42.93 1.60 -19.78
N ALA A 135 -43.59 0.61 -19.21
CA ALA A 135 -44.40 0.70 -18.00
C ALA A 135 -43.63 0.11 -16.81
N GLU A 136 -43.66 0.81 -15.68
CA GLU A 136 -43.04 0.29 -14.46
C GLU A 136 -43.72 -1.00 -14.00
N VAL A 137 -42.90 -2.01 -13.70
CA VAL A 137 -43.35 -3.26 -13.10
C VAL A 137 -43.78 -2.95 -11.67
N LYS A 138 -45.06 -3.17 -11.37
CA LYS A 138 -45.62 -2.92 -10.02
C LYS A 138 -45.14 -3.98 -9.05
N ASP A 139 -44.91 -3.59 -7.79
CA ASP A 139 -44.60 -4.52 -6.72
C ASP A 139 -45.79 -5.47 -6.47
N PRO A 140 -45.61 -6.79 -6.64
CA PRO A 140 -46.67 -7.77 -6.41
C PRO A 140 -47.04 -7.93 -4.92
N ALA A 141 -46.29 -7.37 -3.96
CA ALA A 141 -46.58 -7.49 -2.52
C ALA A 141 -47.99 -7.04 -2.14
N ALA A 142 -48.51 -5.96 -2.75
CA ALA A 142 -49.88 -5.50 -2.52
C ALA A 142 -50.94 -6.47 -3.08
N MET A 143 -50.63 -7.17 -4.17
CA MET A 143 -51.51 -8.14 -4.82
C MET A 143 -51.47 -9.51 -4.10
N LEU A 144 -50.29 -9.93 -3.64
CA LEU A 144 -50.04 -11.12 -2.81
C LEU A 144 -50.66 -11.01 -1.41
N ALA A 145 -50.74 -9.79 -0.84
CA ALA A 145 -51.47 -9.56 0.40
C ALA A 145 -53.01 -9.70 0.23
N SER A 146 -53.53 -9.45 -0.98
CA SER A 146 -54.97 -9.53 -1.30
C SER A 146 -55.44 -10.92 -1.75
N LEU A 147 -54.54 -11.74 -2.29
CA LEU A 147 -54.79 -13.11 -2.70
C LEU A 147 -54.33 -14.04 -1.57
N GLN A 148 -55.25 -14.71 -0.87
CA GLN A 148 -54.95 -15.72 0.17
C GLN A 148 -54.20 -16.99 -0.34
N LYS A 149 -53.39 -16.87 -1.40
CA LYS A 149 -52.44 -17.90 -1.84
C LYS A 149 -51.13 -17.66 -1.11
N THR A 150 -50.71 -18.62 -0.29
CA THR A 150 -49.40 -18.63 0.39
C THR A 150 -48.29 -18.35 -0.62
N VAL A 151 -47.36 -17.44 -0.32
CA VAL A 151 -46.18 -17.08 -1.15
C VAL A 151 -45.48 -18.32 -1.72
N SER A 152 -45.42 -19.39 -0.94
CA SER A 152 -44.91 -20.72 -1.31
C SER A 152 -45.54 -21.33 -2.58
N SER A 153 -46.83 -21.11 -2.84
CA SER A 153 -47.51 -21.65 -4.02
C SER A 153 -47.11 -20.91 -5.31
N TYR A 154 -46.86 -19.61 -5.20
CA TYR A 154 -46.42 -18.76 -6.30
C TYR A 154 -44.95 -18.99 -6.64
N GLU A 155 -44.09 -19.14 -5.62
CA GLU A 155 -42.70 -19.57 -5.78
C GLU A 155 -42.59 -20.94 -6.47
N LYS A 156 -43.49 -21.87 -6.13
CA LYS A 156 -43.54 -23.20 -6.75
C LYS A 156 -43.96 -23.14 -8.22
N GLU A 157 -44.98 -22.35 -8.56
CA GLU A 157 -45.40 -22.12 -9.95
C GLU A 157 -44.27 -21.46 -10.77
N LEU A 158 -43.54 -20.51 -10.18
CA LEU A 158 -42.42 -19.83 -10.83
C LEU A 158 -41.22 -20.76 -11.07
N ASN A 159 -40.87 -21.60 -10.09
CA ASN A 159 -39.79 -22.59 -10.22
C ASN A 159 -40.13 -23.64 -11.29
N GLN A 160 -41.39 -24.10 -11.37
CA GLN A 160 -41.83 -25.01 -12.43
C GLN A 160 -41.72 -24.38 -13.83
N GLN A 161 -42.08 -23.11 -13.98
CA GLN A 161 -41.93 -22.39 -15.25
C GLN A 161 -40.46 -22.20 -15.62
N GLN A 162 -39.58 -22.01 -14.63
CA GLN A 162 -38.13 -21.90 -14.84
C GLN A 162 -37.52 -23.23 -15.32
N GLU A 163 -37.84 -24.35 -14.68
CA GLU A 163 -37.38 -25.67 -15.11
C GLU A 163 -37.86 -26.01 -16.53
N ALA A 164 -39.12 -25.68 -16.85
CA ALA A 164 -39.67 -25.87 -18.19
C ALA A 164 -38.92 -25.02 -19.24
N LEU A 165 -38.62 -23.75 -18.93
CA LEU A 165 -37.89 -22.88 -19.84
C LEU A 165 -36.44 -23.36 -20.03
N GLN A 166 -35.78 -23.82 -18.97
CA GLN A 166 -34.44 -24.39 -19.05
C GLN A 166 -34.41 -25.64 -19.94
N SER A 167 -35.41 -26.52 -19.82
CA SER A 167 -35.53 -27.69 -20.69
C SER A 167 -35.70 -27.31 -22.17
N VAL A 168 -36.48 -26.25 -22.47
CA VAL A 168 -36.63 -25.72 -23.83
C VAL A 168 -35.31 -25.15 -24.35
N MET A 169 -34.59 -24.41 -23.52
CA MET A 169 -33.27 -23.86 -23.84
C MET A 169 -32.26 -24.96 -24.19
N ASP A 170 -32.19 -26.01 -23.36
CA ASP A 170 -31.28 -27.13 -23.57
C ASP A 170 -31.61 -27.90 -24.86
N LYS A 171 -32.90 -28.09 -25.17
CA LYS A 171 -33.35 -28.68 -26.45
C LYS A 171 -33.00 -27.80 -27.64
N LEU A 172 -33.19 -26.48 -27.52
CA LEU A 172 -32.87 -25.52 -28.57
C LEU A 172 -31.36 -25.47 -28.84
N GLU A 173 -30.53 -25.54 -27.79
CA GLU A 173 -29.07 -25.63 -27.89
C GLU A 173 -28.66 -26.94 -28.57
N GLN A 174 -29.31 -28.07 -28.24
CA GLN A 174 -29.09 -29.36 -28.91
C GLN A 174 -29.49 -29.33 -30.40
N GLU A 175 -30.62 -28.73 -30.76
CA GLU A 175 -31.05 -28.57 -32.16
C GLU A 175 -30.09 -27.66 -32.94
N ARG A 176 -29.68 -26.54 -32.35
CA ARG A 176 -28.68 -25.62 -32.93
C ARG A 176 -27.33 -26.31 -33.16
N THR A 177 -26.96 -27.26 -32.30
CA THR A 177 -25.71 -28.04 -32.44
C THR A 177 -25.83 -29.12 -33.54
N ARG A 178 -27.04 -29.57 -33.87
CA ARG A 178 -27.30 -30.54 -34.97
C ARG A 178 -27.30 -29.90 -36.35
N HIS A 179 -27.67 -28.62 -36.46
CA HIS A 179 -27.69 -27.83 -37.70
C HIS A 179 -26.41 -26.99 -37.89
N LEU A 180 -25.23 -27.59 -37.70
CA LEU A 180 -23.94 -26.95 -38.01
C LEU A 180 -23.72 -26.89 -39.53
N ASP A 181 -24.47 -26.02 -40.20
CA ASP A 181 -24.16 -25.64 -41.58
C ASP A 181 -22.85 -24.83 -41.58
N LYS A 182 -21.95 -25.14 -42.53
CA LYS A 182 -20.76 -24.33 -42.82
C LYS A 182 -21.19 -23.01 -43.45
N VAL A 183 -21.66 -22.08 -42.64
CA VAL A 183 -21.98 -20.71 -43.09
C VAL A 183 -20.67 -19.92 -43.14
N ASP A 184 -20.26 -19.52 -44.33
CA ASP A 184 -19.10 -18.64 -44.48
C ASP A 184 -19.41 -17.22 -43.96
N PRO A 185 -18.43 -16.51 -43.39
CA PRO A 185 -18.63 -15.13 -42.94
C PRO A 185 -19.06 -14.23 -44.11
N PRO A 186 -19.97 -13.25 -43.89
CA PRO A 186 -20.41 -12.34 -44.94
C PRO A 186 -19.22 -11.57 -45.56
N ALA A 187 -19.29 -11.23 -46.85
CA ALA A 187 -18.25 -10.41 -47.48
C ALA A 187 -18.16 -9.02 -46.83
N LYS A 188 -16.97 -8.42 -46.76
CA LYS A 188 -16.73 -7.11 -46.11
C LYS A 188 -17.72 -5.99 -46.51
N PRO A 189 -18.13 -5.83 -47.79
CA PRO A 189 -19.13 -4.83 -48.16
C PRO A 189 -20.50 -5.07 -47.52
N ASP A 190 -20.90 -6.35 -47.38
CA ASP A 190 -22.16 -6.72 -46.74
C ASP A 190 -22.11 -6.52 -45.22
N GLN A 191 -20.96 -6.79 -44.58
CA GLN A 191 -20.75 -6.50 -43.16
C GLN A 191 -20.92 -5.00 -42.88
N GLN A 192 -20.30 -4.12 -43.68
CA GLN A 192 -20.43 -2.67 -43.54
C GLN A 192 -21.87 -2.20 -43.74
N LYS A 193 -22.59 -2.75 -44.72
CA LYS A 193 -24.00 -2.44 -44.95
C LYS A 193 -24.88 -2.82 -43.75
N ARG A 194 -24.67 -4.01 -43.18
CA ARG A 194 -25.40 -4.50 -41.98
C ARG A 194 -25.09 -3.66 -40.74
N GLN A 195 -23.83 -3.25 -40.60
CA GLN A 195 -23.40 -2.35 -39.54
C GLN A 195 -24.04 -0.97 -39.68
N GLN A 196 -24.12 -0.41 -40.88
CA GLN A 196 -24.82 0.86 -41.12
C GLN A 196 -26.31 0.77 -40.80
N GLN A 197 -26.99 -0.32 -41.18
CA GLN A 197 -28.39 -0.55 -40.81
C GLN A 197 -28.56 -0.69 -39.29
N SER A 198 -27.64 -1.40 -38.63
CA SER A 198 -27.61 -1.48 -37.16
C SER A 198 -27.41 -0.11 -36.52
N GLN A 199 -26.55 0.74 -37.10
CA GLN A 199 -26.29 2.09 -36.62
C GLN A 199 -27.50 2.99 -36.80
N GLN A 200 -28.21 2.91 -37.93
CA GLN A 200 -29.45 3.68 -38.16
C GLN A 200 -30.53 3.35 -37.12
N VAL A 201 -30.67 2.07 -36.74
CA VAL A 201 -31.61 1.66 -35.68
C VAL A 201 -31.11 2.10 -34.30
N ALA A 202 -29.80 2.06 -34.03
CA ALA A 202 -29.23 2.60 -32.80
C ALA A 202 -29.44 4.12 -32.67
N ASP A 203 -29.31 4.85 -33.78
CA ASP A 203 -29.52 6.29 -33.86
C ASP A 203 -31.00 6.67 -33.69
N SER A 204 -31.94 5.89 -34.27
CA SER A 204 -33.38 6.09 -34.05
C SER A 204 -33.81 5.79 -32.60
N LEU A 205 -33.05 4.94 -31.89
CA LEU A 205 -33.16 4.71 -30.45
C LEU A 205 -32.29 5.67 -29.61
N GLN A 206 -31.65 6.64 -30.26
CA GLN A 206 -30.83 7.70 -29.66
C GLN A 206 -29.63 7.19 -28.83
N TRP A 207 -28.86 6.23 -29.34
CA TRP A 207 -27.66 5.68 -28.68
C TRP A 207 -26.36 6.43 -29.11
N ASN A 208 -26.05 7.62 -28.54
CA ASN A 208 -24.88 8.47 -28.92
C ASN A 208 -23.79 8.65 -27.82
N GLU A 209 -22.64 9.27 -28.15
CA GLU A 209 -21.50 9.52 -27.22
C GLU A 209 -21.89 10.36 -26.00
N ALA A 210 -22.85 11.28 -26.13
CA ALA A 210 -23.38 12.02 -24.98
C ALA A 210 -24.11 11.09 -24.01
N LYS A 211 -24.85 10.11 -24.52
CA LYS A 211 -25.52 9.08 -23.73
C LYS A 211 -24.51 8.12 -23.08
N THR A 212 -23.42 7.76 -23.76
CA THR A 212 -22.33 6.96 -23.14
C THR A 212 -21.67 7.69 -21.97
N ARG A 213 -21.47 9.01 -22.07
CA ARG A 213 -20.92 9.83 -20.98
C ARG A 213 -21.88 9.96 -19.80
N ALA A 214 -23.16 10.22 -20.09
CA ALA A 214 -24.22 10.20 -19.09
C ALA A 214 -24.23 8.84 -18.37
N LEU A 215 -24.14 7.72 -19.10
CA LEU A 215 -24.07 6.38 -18.50
C LEU A 215 -22.84 6.18 -17.60
N LEU A 216 -21.67 6.74 -17.93
CA LEU A 216 -20.48 6.67 -17.07
C LEU A 216 -20.66 7.50 -15.79
N ILE A 217 -21.21 8.71 -15.89
CA ILE A 217 -21.48 9.58 -14.74
C ILE A 217 -22.59 8.99 -13.87
N ASP A 218 -23.67 8.51 -14.48
CA ASP A 218 -24.79 7.83 -13.83
C ASP A 218 -24.28 6.57 -13.09
N ALA A 219 -23.35 5.80 -13.70
CA ALA A 219 -22.73 4.65 -13.03
C ALA A 219 -21.91 5.07 -11.79
N MET A 220 -21.17 6.19 -11.85
CA MET A 220 -20.47 6.73 -10.69
C MET A 220 -21.43 7.20 -9.59
N LEU A 221 -22.54 7.85 -9.96
CA LEU A 221 -23.60 8.27 -9.05
C LEU A 221 -24.24 7.08 -8.34
N LEU A 222 -24.59 6.03 -9.10
CA LEU A 222 -25.15 4.79 -8.56
C LEU A 222 -24.16 4.08 -7.63
N GLN A 223 -22.87 3.99 -8.00
CA GLN A 223 -21.83 3.41 -7.14
C GLN A 223 -21.71 4.16 -5.80
N ALA A 224 -21.96 5.47 -5.79
CA ALA A 224 -21.97 6.31 -4.59
C ALA A 224 -23.30 6.30 -3.83
N GLY A 225 -24.28 5.48 -4.27
CA GLY A 225 -25.57 5.29 -3.63
C GLY A 225 -26.69 6.25 -4.06
N TRP A 226 -26.43 7.15 -5.02
CA TRP A 226 -27.41 8.10 -5.53
C TRP A 226 -28.41 7.45 -6.47
N ASP A 227 -29.69 7.78 -6.32
CA ASP A 227 -30.74 7.36 -7.25
C ASP A 227 -30.99 8.44 -8.32
N VAL A 228 -30.39 8.23 -9.49
CA VAL A 228 -30.52 9.12 -10.66
C VAL A 228 -31.96 9.24 -11.16
N SER A 229 -32.82 8.26 -10.85
CA SER A 229 -34.23 8.27 -11.22
C SER A 229 -35.13 9.04 -10.25
N ASN A 230 -34.60 9.41 -9.09
CA ASN A 230 -35.31 10.16 -8.06
C ASN A 230 -34.90 11.64 -8.08
N PRO A 231 -35.75 12.56 -8.60
CA PRO A 231 -35.42 13.99 -8.69
C PRO A 231 -35.18 14.66 -7.33
N ALA A 232 -35.69 14.08 -6.24
CA ALA A 232 -35.47 14.59 -4.88
C ALA A 232 -34.07 14.25 -4.36
N GLN A 233 -33.35 13.31 -4.97
CA GLN A 233 -31.95 13.02 -4.69
C GLN A 233 -31.03 13.59 -5.77
N VAL A 234 -31.37 13.38 -7.06
CA VAL A 234 -30.58 13.81 -8.21
C VAL A 234 -31.46 14.62 -9.16
N GLY A 235 -31.33 15.94 -9.10
CA GLY A 235 -31.91 16.83 -10.10
C GLY A 235 -31.08 16.79 -11.38
N GLN A 236 -31.74 16.75 -12.54
CA GLN A 236 -31.10 16.82 -13.86
C GLN A 236 -31.55 18.09 -14.58
N GLU A 237 -30.64 18.75 -15.30
CA GLU A 237 -30.93 19.97 -16.06
C GLU A 237 -31.61 21.06 -15.20
N VAL A 238 -31.12 21.22 -13.95
CA VAL A 238 -31.73 22.09 -12.94
C VAL A 238 -31.44 23.55 -13.28
N GLU A 239 -32.49 24.36 -13.37
CA GLU A 239 -32.35 25.79 -13.62
C GLU A 239 -31.69 26.51 -12.43
N VAL A 240 -30.70 27.34 -12.74
CA VAL A 240 -29.92 28.09 -11.76
C VAL A 240 -29.64 29.50 -12.27
N ASP A 241 -29.48 30.48 -11.37
CA ASP A 241 -29.15 31.84 -11.76
C ASP A 241 -27.80 31.93 -12.47
N PHE A 242 -27.78 32.48 -13.69
CA PHE A 242 -26.58 32.55 -14.53
C PHE A 242 -26.51 33.87 -15.31
N PRO A 243 -25.91 34.93 -14.75
CA PRO A 243 -25.99 36.29 -15.26
C PRO A 243 -25.18 36.50 -16.56
N GLY A 244 -24.31 35.55 -16.92
CA GLY A 244 -23.60 35.53 -18.21
C GLY A 244 -24.45 35.08 -19.40
N ASN A 245 -25.65 34.53 -19.17
CA ASN A 245 -26.56 34.08 -20.23
C ASN A 245 -27.58 35.16 -20.58
N VAL A 246 -28.02 35.19 -21.84
CA VAL A 246 -29.05 36.14 -22.34
C VAL A 246 -30.37 36.02 -21.57
N SER A 247 -30.72 34.82 -21.13
CA SER A 247 -31.90 34.56 -20.29
C SER A 247 -31.72 34.89 -18.80
N GLY A 248 -30.48 35.17 -18.36
CA GLY A 248 -30.12 35.26 -16.95
C GLY A 248 -30.14 33.92 -16.20
N LYS A 249 -30.41 32.81 -16.89
CA LYS A 249 -30.58 31.45 -16.33
C LYS A 249 -29.64 30.46 -17.02
N GLY A 250 -29.07 29.56 -16.23
CA GLY A 250 -28.25 28.42 -16.66
C GLY A 250 -28.93 27.10 -16.26
N ARG A 251 -28.39 25.97 -16.72
CA ARG A 251 -28.90 24.64 -16.37
C ARG A 251 -27.75 23.74 -15.92
N ALA A 252 -27.76 23.37 -14.66
CA ALA A 252 -26.80 22.42 -14.12
C ALA A 252 -27.16 21.00 -14.56
N ASP A 253 -26.20 20.27 -15.14
CA ASP A 253 -26.44 18.93 -15.68
C ASP A 253 -26.95 17.98 -14.59
N TYR A 254 -26.28 17.96 -13.42
CA TYR A 254 -26.76 17.26 -12.23
C TYR A 254 -26.61 18.10 -10.96
N VAL A 255 -27.58 17.96 -10.05
CA VAL A 255 -27.56 18.52 -8.70
C VAL A 255 -27.90 17.42 -7.71
N LEU A 256 -27.05 17.24 -6.70
CA LEU A 256 -27.22 16.26 -5.64
C LEU A 256 -27.84 16.94 -4.42
N TRP A 257 -28.98 16.46 -3.96
CA TRP A 257 -29.79 17.10 -2.92
C TRP A 257 -29.64 16.40 -1.56
N GLY A 258 -29.57 17.20 -0.50
CA GLY A 258 -29.67 16.74 0.89
C GLY A 258 -31.12 16.51 1.33
N ASP A 259 -31.33 15.78 2.42
CA ASP A 259 -32.70 15.56 2.97
C ASP A 259 -33.39 16.86 3.42
N ASN A 260 -32.59 17.90 3.68
CA ASN A 260 -33.07 19.24 4.02
C ASN A 260 -33.45 20.10 2.79
N GLY A 261 -33.40 19.54 1.58
CA GLY A 261 -33.70 20.26 0.33
C GLY A 261 -32.62 21.26 -0.11
N GLN A 262 -31.45 21.26 0.54
CA GLN A 262 -30.31 22.08 0.12
C GLN A 262 -29.43 21.31 -0.89
N PRO A 263 -28.82 22.00 -1.86
CA PRO A 263 -27.93 21.35 -2.81
C PRO A 263 -26.60 21.03 -2.12
N LEU A 264 -26.24 19.74 -2.11
CA LEU A 264 -24.99 19.24 -1.55
C LEU A 264 -23.85 19.32 -2.58
N ALA A 265 -24.13 18.98 -3.84
CA ALA A 265 -23.15 19.06 -4.92
C ALA A 265 -23.78 19.39 -6.27
N VAL A 266 -22.98 19.95 -7.17
CA VAL A 266 -23.32 20.20 -8.57
C VAL A 266 -22.30 19.49 -9.45
N ILE A 267 -22.74 18.87 -10.54
CA ILE A 267 -21.87 18.14 -11.47
C ILE A 267 -22.08 18.69 -12.89
N GLU A 268 -21.00 19.15 -13.50
CA GLU A 268 -20.96 19.56 -14.91
C GLU A 268 -20.35 18.44 -15.79
N ALA A 269 -21.07 18.03 -16.84
CA ALA A 269 -20.68 16.99 -17.78
C ALA A 269 -20.12 17.58 -19.08
N LYS A 270 -18.81 17.38 -19.36
CA LYS A 270 -18.14 17.86 -20.56
C LYS A 270 -17.88 16.78 -21.61
N LYS A 271 -17.76 17.20 -22.88
CA LYS A 271 -17.42 16.32 -24.01
C LYS A 271 -15.98 15.80 -23.87
N SER A 272 -15.78 14.52 -24.14
CA SER A 272 -14.45 13.90 -24.25
C SER A 272 -13.73 14.43 -25.50
N GLY A 273 -12.74 15.32 -25.34
CA GLY A 273 -12.03 15.93 -26.49
C GLY A 273 -11.13 17.11 -26.13
N ASN A 274 -10.80 17.96 -27.11
CA ASN A 274 -10.02 19.21 -26.94
C ASN A 274 -10.80 20.34 -26.23
N VAL A 275 -11.93 20.03 -25.59
CA VAL A 275 -12.69 21.01 -24.81
C VAL A 275 -12.01 21.18 -23.46
N SER A 276 -11.63 22.41 -23.12
CA SER A 276 -10.86 22.70 -21.92
C SER A 276 -11.61 22.27 -20.66
N LEU A 277 -11.03 21.35 -19.87
CA LEU A 277 -11.51 20.99 -18.52
C LEU A 277 -11.67 22.23 -17.63
N GLN A 278 -10.86 23.26 -17.86
CA GLN A 278 -10.98 24.57 -17.22
C GLN A 278 -12.34 25.23 -17.48
N ALA A 279 -12.88 25.11 -18.70
CA ALA A 279 -14.20 25.66 -19.01
C ALA A 279 -15.31 24.92 -18.24
N GLY A 280 -15.17 23.60 -18.07
CA GLY A 280 -16.08 22.83 -17.21
C GLY A 280 -16.00 23.22 -15.74
N ARG A 281 -14.79 23.40 -15.23
CA ARG A 281 -14.56 23.90 -13.87
C ARG A 281 -15.23 25.26 -13.63
N GLU A 282 -14.98 26.24 -14.51
CA GLU A 282 -15.56 27.57 -14.34
C GLU A 282 -17.08 27.58 -14.45
N GLN A 283 -17.64 26.78 -15.36
CA GLN A 283 -19.10 26.67 -15.49
C GLN A 283 -19.74 26.04 -14.24
N ALA A 284 -19.16 24.95 -13.73
CA ALA A 284 -19.64 24.32 -12.51
C ALA A 284 -19.52 25.26 -11.29
N ARG A 285 -18.45 26.07 -11.20
CA ARG A 285 -18.28 27.13 -10.19
C ARG A 285 -19.36 28.20 -10.31
N MET A 286 -19.67 28.66 -11.54
CA MET A 286 -20.74 29.64 -11.77
C MET A 286 -22.12 29.10 -11.39
N TYR A 287 -22.38 27.80 -11.55
CA TYR A 287 -23.60 27.17 -11.03
C TYR A 287 -23.65 27.17 -9.51
N ALA A 288 -22.54 26.85 -8.83
CA ALA A 288 -22.46 26.99 -7.37
C ALA A 288 -22.70 28.44 -6.91
N ASP A 289 -22.12 29.44 -7.60
CA ASP A 289 -22.40 30.87 -7.36
C ASP A 289 -23.88 31.23 -7.59
N GLY A 290 -24.53 30.58 -8.56
CA GLY A 290 -25.94 30.77 -8.86
C GLY A 290 -26.85 30.26 -7.75
N PHE A 291 -26.60 29.05 -7.24
CA PHE A 291 -27.35 28.52 -6.09
C PHE A 291 -27.18 29.39 -4.83
N GLU A 292 -25.96 29.87 -4.57
CA GLU A 292 -25.70 30.78 -3.45
C GLU A 292 -26.48 32.11 -3.60
N ARG A 293 -26.55 32.68 -4.81
CA ARG A 293 -27.37 33.87 -5.10
C ARG A 293 -28.87 33.63 -4.97
N MET A 294 -29.33 32.42 -5.20
CA MET A 294 -30.71 31.99 -4.95
C MET A 294 -31.01 31.80 -3.45
N GLY A 295 -30.05 32.07 -2.55
CA GLY A 295 -30.20 31.95 -1.11
C GLY A 295 -30.07 30.51 -0.59
N MET A 296 -29.57 29.59 -1.42
CA MET A 296 -29.30 28.21 -1.03
C MET A 296 -27.87 28.05 -0.50
N GLN A 297 -27.62 26.94 0.20
CA GLN A 297 -26.27 26.52 0.52
C GLN A 297 -25.45 26.37 -0.76
N ARG A 298 -24.20 26.82 -0.75
CA ARG A 298 -23.28 26.62 -1.88
C ARG A 298 -22.97 25.13 -2.04
N PRO A 299 -23.25 24.47 -3.17
CA PRO A 299 -22.91 23.06 -3.37
C PRO A 299 -21.41 22.84 -3.57
N VAL A 300 -20.92 21.63 -3.28
CA VAL A 300 -19.58 21.16 -3.69
C VAL A 300 -19.55 21.00 -5.22
N ILE A 301 -18.45 21.41 -5.85
CA ILE A 301 -18.35 21.45 -7.31
C ILE A 301 -17.69 20.17 -7.82
N PHE A 302 -18.34 19.49 -8.76
CA PHE A 302 -17.74 18.44 -9.58
C PHE A 302 -17.81 18.80 -11.05
N TYR A 303 -16.81 18.36 -11.80
CA TYR A 303 -16.85 18.39 -13.26
C TYR A 303 -16.19 17.13 -13.80
N SER A 304 -16.82 16.54 -14.82
CA SER A 304 -16.41 15.25 -15.35
C SER A 304 -16.61 15.18 -16.86
N ASN A 305 -15.78 14.39 -17.53
CA ASN A 305 -16.01 13.97 -18.92
C ASN A 305 -16.43 12.48 -19.02
N GLY A 306 -16.69 11.84 -17.88
CA GLY A 306 -16.96 10.40 -17.73
C GLY A 306 -15.71 9.54 -17.53
N TYR A 307 -14.54 9.99 -17.99
CA TYR A 307 -13.25 9.31 -17.79
C TYR A 307 -12.45 9.92 -16.65
N GLU A 308 -12.42 11.24 -16.60
CA GLU A 308 -11.76 12.04 -15.59
C GLU A 308 -12.81 12.82 -14.82
N THR A 309 -12.74 12.77 -13.49
CA THR A 309 -13.63 13.49 -12.59
C THR A 309 -12.79 14.27 -11.60
N PHE A 310 -13.22 15.50 -11.33
CA PHE A 310 -12.55 16.39 -10.39
C PHE A 310 -13.56 16.93 -9.39
N ILE A 311 -13.07 17.20 -8.18
CA ILE A 311 -13.82 17.82 -7.09
C ILE A 311 -13.18 19.17 -6.72
N TRP A 312 -14.02 20.13 -6.36
CA TRP A 312 -13.61 21.40 -5.78
C TRP A 312 -14.61 21.85 -4.71
N ASP A 313 -14.20 21.74 -3.43
CA ASP A 313 -14.87 22.45 -2.33
C ASP A 313 -14.17 23.80 -2.15
N ASP A 314 -14.64 24.78 -2.89
CA ASP A 314 -14.02 26.12 -2.97
C ASP A 314 -14.24 27.01 -1.74
N LYS A 315 -15.05 26.57 -0.77
CA LYS A 315 -15.13 27.20 0.56
C LYS A 315 -13.99 26.77 1.48
N GLN A 316 -13.47 25.55 1.30
CA GLN A 316 -12.42 24.99 2.15
C GLN A 316 -11.05 24.98 1.48
N TYR A 317 -11.00 24.88 0.16
CA TYR A 317 -9.77 24.71 -0.61
C TYR A 317 -9.70 25.68 -1.80
N ASN A 318 -8.52 26.26 -2.03
CA ASN A 318 -8.28 27.20 -3.13
C ASN A 318 -8.00 26.49 -4.46
N THR A 319 -7.93 25.15 -4.46
CA THR A 319 -7.64 24.34 -5.65
C THR A 319 -8.55 23.13 -5.74
N TYR A 320 -8.75 22.68 -6.98
CA TYR A 320 -9.45 21.44 -7.32
C TYR A 320 -8.47 20.26 -7.31
N ARG A 321 -9.01 19.04 -7.31
CA ARG A 321 -8.21 17.80 -7.35
C ARG A 321 -8.94 16.67 -8.08
N PRO A 322 -8.21 15.72 -8.71
CA PRO A 322 -8.82 14.56 -9.35
C PRO A 322 -9.42 13.61 -8.30
N VAL A 323 -10.51 12.93 -8.66
CA VAL A 323 -11.16 11.87 -7.88
C VAL A 323 -11.64 10.75 -8.80
N TYR A 324 -11.73 9.52 -8.27
CA TYR A 324 -12.08 8.32 -9.05
C TYR A 324 -13.55 7.89 -8.91
N GLY A 325 -14.40 8.78 -8.40
CA GLY A 325 -15.82 8.57 -8.17
C GLY A 325 -16.52 9.83 -7.65
N ILE A 326 -17.83 9.73 -7.45
CA ILE A 326 -18.64 10.77 -6.79
C ILE A 326 -18.77 10.42 -5.31
N TYR A 327 -18.85 11.44 -4.45
CA TYR A 327 -19.04 11.24 -3.03
C TYR A 327 -20.46 10.74 -2.72
N SER A 328 -20.59 9.88 -1.72
CA SER A 328 -21.90 9.52 -1.19
C SER A 328 -22.57 10.72 -0.50
N LYS A 329 -23.88 10.62 -0.26
CA LYS A 329 -24.64 11.64 0.45
C LYS A 329 -24.06 11.95 1.84
N ASP A 330 -23.76 10.92 2.64
CA ASP A 330 -23.18 11.07 3.97
C ASP A 330 -21.83 11.80 3.93
N SER A 331 -20.99 11.50 2.94
CA SER A 331 -19.69 12.18 2.75
C SER A 331 -19.86 13.65 2.35
N LEU A 332 -20.85 13.98 1.49
CA LEU A 332 -21.14 15.38 1.13
C LEU A 332 -21.78 16.18 2.26
N GLU A 333 -22.67 15.57 3.04
CA GLU A 333 -23.24 16.18 4.25
C GLU A 333 -22.16 16.48 5.29
N TYR A 334 -21.17 15.58 5.43
CA TYR A 334 -20.04 15.83 6.30
C TYR A 334 -19.17 17.00 5.81
N LEU A 335 -18.91 17.14 4.50
CA LEU A 335 -18.22 18.34 3.98
C LEU A 335 -18.98 19.63 4.29
N ALA A 336 -20.31 19.61 4.18
CA ALA A 336 -21.15 20.75 4.56
C ALA A 336 -21.04 21.06 6.07
N TYR A 337 -21.04 20.02 6.91
CA TYR A 337 -20.80 20.14 8.36
C TYR A 337 -19.41 20.76 8.63
N GLN A 338 -18.35 20.31 7.96
CA GLN A 338 -17.00 20.84 8.18
C GLN A 338 -16.89 22.33 7.90
N ARG A 339 -17.58 22.84 6.87
CA ARG A 339 -17.59 24.29 6.57
C ARG A 339 -18.08 25.16 7.73
N GLN A 340 -18.90 24.61 8.63
CA GLN A 340 -19.46 25.33 9.78
C GLN A 340 -18.71 25.04 11.09
N TYR A 341 -18.33 23.78 11.33
CA TYR A 341 -17.89 23.32 12.65
C TYR A 341 -16.40 22.97 12.75
N ARG A 342 -15.67 22.93 11.63
CA ARG A 342 -14.23 22.65 11.62
C ARG A 342 -13.46 23.80 12.27
N VAL A 343 -12.59 23.49 13.21
CA VAL A 343 -11.74 24.49 13.88
C VAL A 343 -10.70 25.03 12.88
N PRO A 344 -10.67 26.35 12.58
CA PRO A 344 -9.75 26.90 11.58
C PRO A 344 -8.29 26.95 12.06
N THR A 345 -8.07 27.08 13.37
CA THR A 345 -6.74 27.18 14.01
C THR A 345 -6.29 25.83 14.60
N LEU A 346 -6.17 24.80 13.76
CA LEU A 346 -5.81 23.44 14.17
C LEU A 346 -4.48 23.36 14.92
N GLU A 347 -3.41 23.99 14.43
CA GLU A 347 -2.08 23.97 15.08
C GLU A 347 -2.09 24.54 16.50
N LYS A 348 -3.04 25.44 16.82
CA LYS A 348 -3.18 26.09 18.14
C LYS A 348 -3.89 25.21 19.17
N HIS A 349 -4.05 23.93 18.88
CA HIS A 349 -4.59 22.95 19.81
C HIS A 349 -3.51 21.91 20.09
N ASN A 350 -3.33 21.57 21.37
CA ASN A 350 -2.47 20.45 21.75
C ASN A 350 -3.17 19.11 21.46
N PRO A 351 -2.40 18.05 21.15
CA PRO A 351 -2.91 16.70 21.23
C PRO A 351 -3.37 16.38 22.65
N GLU A 352 -4.22 15.37 22.78
CA GLU A 352 -4.56 14.80 24.08
C GLU A 352 -3.29 14.30 24.79
N LEU A 353 -2.92 14.98 25.88
CA LEU A 353 -1.63 14.78 26.56
C LEU A 353 -1.53 13.42 27.22
N SER A 354 -2.65 12.79 27.57
CA SER A 354 -2.66 11.41 28.05
C SER A 354 -2.18 10.40 26.98
N ILE A 355 -2.28 10.76 25.70
CA ILE A 355 -1.84 9.95 24.55
C ILE A 355 -0.42 10.34 24.12
N ALA A 356 -0.12 11.63 23.95
CA ALA A 356 1.19 12.12 23.53
C ALA A 356 1.62 13.36 24.33
N ASP A 357 2.57 13.18 25.24
CA ASP A 357 3.01 14.20 26.19
C ASP A 357 4.43 14.73 25.95
N ARG A 358 5.21 14.04 25.09
CA ARG A 358 6.61 14.40 24.86
C ARG A 358 6.72 15.60 23.92
N PRO A 359 7.62 16.56 24.18
CA PRO A 359 7.73 17.77 23.38
C PRO A 359 7.90 17.54 21.87
N TYR A 360 8.73 16.58 21.44
CA TYR A 360 8.89 16.26 20.01
C TYR A 360 7.64 15.61 19.38
N GLN A 361 6.80 14.94 20.18
CA GLN A 361 5.54 14.37 19.69
C GLN A 361 4.51 15.48 19.47
N ILE A 362 4.44 16.44 20.41
CA ILE A 362 3.60 17.63 20.28
C ILE A 362 4.04 18.44 19.05
N GLU A 363 5.36 18.64 18.88
CA GLU A 363 5.93 19.29 17.69
C GLU A 363 5.51 18.58 16.40
N ALA A 364 5.69 17.25 16.31
CA ALA A 364 5.30 16.48 15.13
C ALA A 364 3.83 16.66 14.75
N ILE A 365 2.93 16.58 15.75
CA ILE A 365 1.48 16.69 15.55
C ILE A 365 1.11 18.11 15.12
N LYS A 366 1.68 19.13 15.78
CA LYS A 366 1.44 20.54 15.41
C LYS A 366 1.99 20.88 14.02
N THR A 367 3.13 20.32 13.64
CA THR A 367 3.71 20.52 12.30
C THR A 367 2.80 19.95 11.22
N VAL A 368 2.25 18.74 11.42
CA VAL A 368 1.26 18.17 10.48
C VAL A 368 -0.05 18.96 10.48
N ALA A 369 -0.52 19.41 11.65
CA ALA A 369 -1.69 20.28 11.76
C ALA A 369 -1.52 21.59 10.97
N ALA A 370 -0.39 22.26 11.12
CA ALA A 370 -0.05 23.47 10.38
C ALA A 370 0.01 23.20 8.86
N HIS A 371 0.62 22.07 8.47
CA HIS A 371 0.69 21.63 7.08
C HIS A 371 -0.71 21.46 6.47
N PHE A 372 -1.63 20.82 7.19
CA PHE A 372 -3.01 20.64 6.76
C PHE A 372 -3.81 21.96 6.70
N GLN A 373 -3.52 22.93 7.58
CA GLN A 373 -4.09 24.29 7.51
C GLN A 373 -3.64 25.06 6.28
N GLN A 374 -2.42 24.81 5.81
CA GLN A 374 -1.90 25.39 4.57
C GLN A 374 -2.43 24.69 3.30
N GLN A 375 -3.54 23.95 3.42
CA GLN A 375 -4.20 23.22 2.34
C GLN A 375 -3.36 22.12 1.68
N ARG A 376 -2.23 21.74 2.30
CA ARG A 376 -1.48 20.54 1.92
C ARG A 376 -2.20 19.32 2.50
N ARG A 377 -2.39 18.28 1.70
CA ARG A 377 -3.22 17.11 2.09
C ARG A 377 -2.41 15.88 2.47
N LYS A 378 -1.09 15.92 2.28
CA LYS A 378 -0.21 14.77 2.53
C LYS A 378 0.95 15.20 3.41
N ALA A 379 1.37 14.33 4.32
CA ALA A 379 2.49 14.58 5.22
C ALA A 379 3.31 13.30 5.45
N LEU A 380 4.61 13.46 5.69
CA LEU A 380 5.53 12.37 6.02
C LEU A 380 6.22 12.65 7.36
N ILE A 381 6.03 11.75 8.32
CA ILE A 381 6.69 11.77 9.62
C ILE A 381 7.76 10.69 9.65
N ILE A 382 9.00 11.10 9.87
CA ILE A 382 10.14 10.21 10.07
C ILE A 382 10.47 10.15 11.56
N GLN A 383 10.38 8.96 12.15
CA GLN A 383 10.62 8.76 13.57
C GLN A 383 11.36 7.45 13.83
N ALA A 384 12.43 7.51 14.61
CA ALA A 384 13.18 6.33 15.02
C ALA A 384 12.29 5.25 15.67
N THR A 385 12.70 4.00 15.55
CA THR A 385 11.95 2.91 16.19
C THR A 385 12.07 3.01 17.71
N GLY A 386 10.93 2.97 18.40
CA GLY A 386 10.86 3.10 19.86
C GLY A 386 10.51 4.51 20.37
N THR A 387 10.38 5.51 19.51
CA THR A 387 10.01 6.89 19.91
C THR A 387 8.49 7.15 19.96
N GLY A 388 7.67 6.12 19.74
CA GLY A 388 6.21 6.22 19.91
C GLY A 388 5.41 6.66 18.66
N LYS A 389 5.84 6.27 17.46
CA LYS A 389 5.11 6.50 16.18
C LYS A 389 3.60 6.25 16.27
N THR A 390 3.20 5.10 16.80
CA THR A 390 1.78 4.74 16.96
C THR A 390 1.03 5.70 17.91
N ARG A 391 1.69 6.21 18.96
CA ARG A 391 1.08 7.21 19.87
C ARG A 391 0.87 8.54 19.15
N VAL A 392 1.84 8.99 18.36
CA VAL A 392 1.73 10.19 17.52
C VAL A 392 0.57 10.06 16.53
N ALA A 393 0.43 8.89 15.89
CA ALA A 393 -0.67 8.61 14.97
C ALA A 393 -2.05 8.69 15.64
N ILE A 394 -2.21 8.05 16.80
CA ILE A 394 -3.46 8.04 17.54
C ILE A 394 -3.80 9.44 18.06
N ALA A 395 -2.82 10.17 18.59
CA ALA A 395 -3.01 11.54 19.09
C ALA A 395 -3.35 12.53 17.96
N LEU A 396 -2.76 12.37 16.77
CA LEU A 396 -3.13 13.16 15.60
C LEU A 396 -4.55 12.82 15.14
N ALA A 397 -4.93 11.54 15.11
CA ALA A 397 -6.28 11.11 14.77
C ALA A 397 -7.31 11.69 15.77
N GLU A 398 -7.03 11.60 17.07
CA GLU A 398 -7.84 12.21 18.14
C GLU A 398 -8.03 13.70 17.90
N LEU A 399 -6.94 14.44 17.69
CA LEU A 399 -6.98 15.88 17.47
C LEU A 399 -7.87 16.23 16.28
N LEU A 400 -7.74 15.52 15.16
CA LEU A 400 -8.55 15.75 13.96
C LEU A 400 -10.02 15.38 14.15
N LEU A 401 -10.32 14.32 14.92
CA LEU A 401 -11.68 13.91 15.26
C LEU A 401 -12.37 14.93 16.17
N ARG A 402 -11.68 15.40 17.20
CA ARG A 402 -12.19 16.38 18.18
C ARG A 402 -12.38 17.77 17.58
N THR A 403 -11.55 18.16 16.62
CA THR A 403 -11.60 19.49 15.96
C THR A 403 -12.47 19.55 14.70
N GLY A 404 -13.17 18.46 14.37
CA GLY A 404 -14.06 18.39 13.20
C GLY A 404 -13.33 18.34 11.85
N TRP A 405 -12.03 18.02 11.84
CA TRP A 405 -11.26 17.82 10.62
C TRP A 405 -11.41 16.42 10.02
N ALA A 406 -11.76 15.43 10.85
CA ALA A 406 -12.01 14.06 10.42
C ALA A 406 -13.23 13.48 11.13
N LYS A 407 -14.03 12.67 10.42
CA LYS A 407 -15.10 11.83 10.96
C LYS A 407 -14.66 10.38 11.01
N ARG A 408 -13.98 9.92 9.95
CA ARG A 408 -13.53 8.53 9.73
C ARG A 408 -12.04 8.47 9.41
N VAL A 409 -11.31 7.68 10.19
CA VAL A 409 -9.85 7.50 10.12
C VAL A 409 -9.52 6.07 9.73
N LEU A 410 -8.66 5.88 8.74
CA LEU A 410 -8.10 4.57 8.36
C LEU A 410 -6.63 4.47 8.77
N PHE A 411 -6.30 3.47 9.58
CA PHE A 411 -4.94 3.11 9.95
C PHE A 411 -4.51 1.84 9.21
N LEU A 412 -3.47 1.96 8.37
CA LEU A 412 -2.95 0.89 7.52
C LEU A 412 -1.65 0.31 8.09
N CYS A 413 -1.63 -1.02 8.21
CA CYS A 413 -0.48 -1.78 8.65
C CYS A 413 0.01 -2.74 7.54
N ASP A 414 1.28 -3.11 7.58
CA ASP A 414 1.84 -4.09 6.64
C ASP A 414 1.36 -5.53 6.90
N ARG A 415 1.27 -5.93 8.18
CA ARG A 415 1.04 -7.32 8.61
C ARG A 415 -0.10 -7.44 9.62
N LYS A 416 -0.61 -8.67 9.79
CA LYS A 416 -1.73 -8.96 10.71
C LYS A 416 -1.36 -8.69 12.16
N GLU A 417 -0.14 -9.04 12.58
CA GLU A 417 0.34 -8.86 13.94
C GLU A 417 0.42 -7.36 14.30
N LEU A 418 0.91 -6.54 13.35
CA LEU A 418 0.91 -5.08 13.49
C LEU A 418 -0.51 -4.50 13.53
N ARG A 419 -1.44 -5.07 12.74
CA ARG A 419 -2.86 -4.69 12.77
C ARG A 419 -3.46 -4.93 14.16
N VAL A 420 -3.17 -6.08 14.79
CA VAL A 420 -3.65 -6.40 16.13
C VAL A 420 -3.08 -5.45 17.17
N GLN A 421 -1.77 -5.14 17.10
CA GLN A 421 -1.15 -4.18 18.03
C GLN A 421 -1.70 -2.77 17.87
N ALA A 422 -1.93 -2.33 16.64
CA ALA A 422 -2.59 -1.05 16.37
C ALA A 422 -4.01 -1.05 16.95
N ASP A 423 -4.78 -2.13 16.74
CA ASP A 423 -6.12 -2.28 17.31
C ASP A 423 -6.12 -2.12 18.84
N ASP A 424 -5.27 -2.88 19.52
CA ASP A 424 -5.13 -2.79 20.98
C ASP A 424 -4.73 -1.38 21.44
N ALA A 425 -3.81 -0.71 20.73
CA ALA A 425 -3.39 0.65 21.05
C ALA A 425 -4.54 1.67 20.87
N PHE A 426 -5.30 1.59 19.78
CA PHE A 426 -6.49 2.42 19.59
C PHE A 426 -7.56 2.14 20.66
N LYS A 427 -7.76 0.87 21.03
CA LYS A 427 -8.71 0.48 22.09
C LYS A 427 -8.36 1.10 23.43
N GLN A 428 -7.08 1.13 23.76
CA GLN A 428 -6.60 1.66 25.03
C GLN A 428 -6.68 3.19 25.10
N ASN A 429 -6.33 3.87 24.01
CA ASN A 429 -6.19 5.34 24.00
C ASN A 429 -7.48 6.06 23.57
N LEU A 430 -8.34 5.42 22.76
CA LEU A 430 -9.62 5.96 22.29
C LEU A 430 -10.77 4.96 22.55
N PRO A 431 -11.05 4.59 23.82
CA PRO A 431 -12.02 3.54 24.15
C PRO A 431 -13.48 3.88 23.79
N SER A 432 -13.81 5.17 23.66
CA SER A 432 -15.16 5.64 23.32
C SER A 432 -15.45 5.64 21.81
N GLU A 433 -14.42 5.59 20.97
CA GLU A 433 -14.60 5.67 19.52
C GLU A 433 -14.96 4.29 18.94
N PRO A 434 -16.04 4.17 18.14
CA PRO A 434 -16.37 2.92 17.45
C PRO A 434 -15.26 2.50 16.48
N ARG A 435 -14.86 1.22 16.53
CA ARG A 435 -13.72 0.69 15.76
C ARG A 435 -14.14 -0.48 14.87
N CYS A 436 -13.62 -0.52 13.65
CA CYS A 436 -13.81 -1.61 12.70
C CYS A 436 -12.45 -2.17 12.25
N VAL A 437 -12.28 -3.49 12.41
CA VAL A 437 -11.12 -4.22 11.92
C VAL A 437 -11.44 -4.85 10.58
N ILE A 438 -10.80 -4.36 9.52
CA ILE A 438 -11.09 -4.82 8.16
C ILE A 438 -10.38 -6.13 7.87
N GLY A 439 -11.15 -7.13 7.43
CA GLY A 439 -10.65 -8.46 7.04
C GLY A 439 -11.15 -9.61 7.90
N GLU A 440 -11.89 -9.35 8.98
CA GLU A 440 -12.51 -10.38 9.83
C GLU A 440 -13.85 -10.89 9.26
N THR A 441 -14.55 -10.05 8.49
CA THR A 441 -15.82 -10.35 7.83
C THR A 441 -15.81 -9.93 6.35
N GLY A 442 -16.85 -10.30 5.60
CA GLY A 442 -17.01 -9.95 4.19
C GLY A 442 -17.46 -8.50 3.94
N LYS A 443 -18.24 -7.91 4.86
CA LYS A 443 -18.79 -6.54 4.78
C LYS A 443 -18.04 -5.61 5.74
N VAL A 444 -17.76 -4.38 5.31
CA VAL A 444 -17.16 -3.33 6.16
C VAL A 444 -18.27 -2.64 6.97
N ASP A 445 -18.10 -2.54 8.28
CA ASP A 445 -19.01 -1.78 9.14
C ASP A 445 -18.83 -0.27 8.91
N GLN A 446 -19.79 0.37 8.27
CA GLN A 446 -19.73 1.79 7.92
C GLN A 446 -20.10 2.73 9.08
N THR A 447 -20.50 2.20 10.24
CA THR A 447 -20.85 3.00 11.42
C THR A 447 -19.66 3.34 12.31
N ALA A 448 -18.52 2.69 12.09
CA ALA A 448 -17.30 2.94 12.84
C ALA A 448 -16.65 4.30 12.50
N ARG A 449 -15.78 4.79 13.40
CA ARG A 449 -14.98 6.01 13.17
C ARG A 449 -13.50 5.70 12.98
N ILE A 450 -13.00 4.65 13.62
CA ILE A 450 -11.62 4.18 13.46
C ILE A 450 -11.64 2.86 12.68
N TYR A 451 -10.89 2.81 11.58
CA TYR A 451 -10.75 1.63 10.74
C TYR A 451 -9.30 1.17 10.76
N ILE A 452 -9.09 -0.12 10.98
CA ILE A 452 -7.75 -0.69 11.09
C ILE A 452 -7.64 -1.87 10.15
N ALA A 453 -6.71 -1.79 9.20
CA ALA A 453 -6.61 -2.75 8.11
C ALA A 453 -5.16 -3.07 7.78
N THR A 454 -4.94 -4.27 7.22
CA THR A 454 -3.71 -4.51 6.46
C THR A 454 -3.88 -4.00 5.03
N TYR A 455 -2.80 -3.63 4.33
CA TYR A 455 -2.90 -3.22 2.92
C TYR A 455 -3.65 -4.25 2.04
N PRO A 456 -3.34 -5.57 2.08
CA PRO A 456 -4.11 -6.55 1.32
C PRO A 456 -5.59 -6.63 1.74
N GLY A 457 -5.87 -6.49 3.04
CA GLY A 457 -7.24 -6.55 3.57
C GLY A 457 -8.12 -5.42 3.03
N MET A 458 -7.56 -4.21 2.98
CA MET A 458 -8.21 -3.01 2.45
C MET A 458 -8.34 -3.04 0.92
N MET A 459 -7.30 -3.47 0.20
CA MET A 459 -7.33 -3.55 -1.27
C MET A 459 -8.46 -4.43 -1.82
N ASN A 460 -8.88 -5.44 -1.07
CA ASN A 460 -9.96 -6.32 -1.52
C ASN A 460 -11.36 -5.74 -1.25
N ARG A 461 -11.47 -4.62 -0.52
CA ARG A 461 -12.73 -4.09 0.01
C ARG A 461 -12.95 -2.60 -0.25
N PHE A 462 -11.94 -1.84 -0.68
CA PHE A 462 -12.06 -0.39 -0.85
C PHE A 462 -13.20 0.03 -1.79
N ALA A 463 -13.50 -0.77 -2.82
CA ALA A 463 -14.59 -0.52 -3.75
C ALA A 463 -16.00 -0.64 -3.14
N GLN A 464 -16.13 -1.16 -1.91
CA GLN A 464 -17.40 -1.17 -1.15
C GLN A 464 -17.73 0.19 -0.51
N LEU A 465 -16.76 1.11 -0.47
CA LEU A 465 -16.85 2.42 0.16
C LEU A 465 -16.76 3.50 -0.91
N ASP A 466 -17.39 4.66 -0.70
CA ASP A 466 -17.23 5.77 -1.64
C ASP A 466 -15.85 6.42 -1.53
N VAL A 467 -15.46 7.17 -2.56
CA VAL A 467 -14.14 7.81 -2.63
C VAL A 467 -13.91 8.86 -1.54
N GLY A 468 -14.98 9.47 -0.99
CA GLY A 468 -14.94 10.44 0.09
C GLY A 468 -15.16 9.82 1.48
N PHE A 469 -15.09 8.49 1.60
CA PHE A 469 -15.43 7.82 2.85
C PHE A 469 -14.45 8.16 3.98
N PHE A 470 -13.14 8.05 3.76
CA PHE A 470 -12.15 8.39 4.79
C PHE A 470 -11.76 9.87 4.71
N ASP A 471 -11.63 10.52 5.86
CA ASP A 471 -11.12 11.89 5.96
C ASP A 471 -9.61 11.90 6.25
N LEU A 472 -9.10 10.84 6.89
CA LEU A 472 -7.70 10.66 7.22
C LEU A 472 -7.26 9.22 6.96
N ILE A 473 -6.15 9.05 6.26
CA ILE A 473 -5.44 7.79 6.09
C ILE A 473 -4.06 7.92 6.72
N ILE A 474 -3.75 7.05 7.67
CA ILE A 474 -2.44 6.93 8.29
C ILE A 474 -1.81 5.62 7.83
N ALA A 475 -0.63 5.70 7.25
CA ALA A 475 0.10 4.57 6.71
C ALA A 475 1.37 4.31 7.51
N ASP A 476 1.38 3.21 8.28
CA ASP A 476 2.56 2.77 9.02
C ASP A 476 3.51 1.98 8.08
N GLU A 477 4.81 2.17 8.28
CA GLU A 477 5.90 1.59 7.46
C GLU A 477 5.72 1.87 5.94
N SER A 478 5.42 3.14 5.62
CA SER A 478 5.00 3.62 4.29
C SER A 478 5.96 3.31 3.13
N HIS A 479 7.24 3.08 3.41
CA HIS A 479 8.30 2.86 2.42
C HIS A 479 8.35 1.44 1.81
N ARG A 480 7.67 0.43 2.40
CA ARG A 480 7.75 -0.95 1.87
C ARG A 480 6.64 -1.29 0.88
N SER A 481 5.44 -0.79 1.13
CA SER A 481 4.24 -1.39 0.57
C SER A 481 3.55 -0.48 -0.46
N ILE A 482 3.77 0.84 -0.41
CA ILE A 482 3.04 1.80 -1.24
C ILE A 482 3.50 1.81 -2.71
N TYR A 483 4.79 1.55 -2.98
CA TYR A 483 5.42 1.89 -4.26
C TYR A 483 4.91 1.22 -5.53
N ASN A 484 4.33 0.02 -5.45
CA ASN A 484 3.86 -0.68 -6.66
C ASN A 484 2.43 -1.20 -6.56
N LYS A 485 2.03 -1.81 -5.43
CA LYS A 485 0.74 -2.54 -5.33
C LYS A 485 -0.38 -1.75 -4.66
N TYR A 486 -0.05 -0.81 -3.77
CA TYR A 486 -1.04 -0.17 -2.89
C TYR A 486 -1.18 1.34 -3.09
N ARG A 487 -0.47 1.94 -4.05
CA ARG A 487 -0.67 3.34 -4.45
C ARG A 487 -2.13 3.62 -4.83
N ASP A 488 -2.76 2.68 -5.54
CA ASP A 488 -4.18 2.71 -5.89
C ASP A 488 -5.10 3.03 -4.70
N LEU A 489 -4.77 2.57 -3.49
CA LEU A 489 -5.55 2.83 -2.29
C LEU A 489 -5.52 4.31 -1.87
N PHE A 490 -4.35 4.94 -1.96
CA PHE A 490 -4.15 6.36 -1.63
C PHE A 490 -4.69 7.28 -2.72
N ASP A 491 -4.68 6.81 -3.97
CA ASP A 491 -5.25 7.55 -5.09
C ASP A 491 -6.80 7.46 -5.07
N TYR A 492 -7.37 6.31 -4.68
CA TYR A 492 -8.82 6.10 -4.64
C TYR A 492 -9.55 6.98 -3.61
N PHE A 493 -9.05 7.00 -2.37
CA PHE A 493 -9.68 7.74 -1.28
C PHE A 493 -9.19 9.16 -1.23
N ASP A 494 -10.13 10.09 -1.33
CA ASP A 494 -9.85 11.52 -1.26
C ASP A 494 -9.79 12.00 0.20
N ALA A 495 -8.72 11.60 0.89
CA ALA A 495 -8.49 11.86 2.30
C ALA A 495 -7.22 12.71 2.54
N LEU A 496 -7.07 13.25 3.76
CA LEU A 496 -5.76 13.65 4.28
C LEU A 496 -4.89 12.39 4.46
N GLN A 497 -3.60 12.46 4.18
CA GLN A 497 -2.71 11.29 4.18
C GLN A 497 -1.47 11.55 5.02
N VAL A 498 -1.13 10.62 5.91
CA VAL A 498 0.06 10.69 6.75
C VAL A 498 0.85 9.40 6.63
N GLY A 499 2.08 9.50 6.13
CA GLY A 499 3.05 8.41 6.13
C GLY A 499 3.87 8.42 7.40
N LEU A 500 4.03 7.26 8.04
CA LEU A 500 4.94 7.07 9.18
C LEU A 500 6.04 6.11 8.76
N THR A 501 7.30 6.49 8.97
CA THR A 501 8.43 5.59 8.74
C THR A 501 9.58 5.87 9.71
N ALA A 502 10.43 4.87 9.96
CA ALA A 502 11.71 5.06 10.61
C ALA A 502 12.87 5.27 9.63
N THR A 503 12.69 4.88 8.37
CA THR A 503 13.74 4.79 7.36
C THR A 503 13.12 5.17 6.02
N PRO A 504 13.19 6.45 5.61
CA PRO A 504 12.71 6.83 4.29
C PRO A 504 13.59 6.18 3.23
N VAL A 505 12.99 5.84 2.09
CA VAL A 505 13.72 5.25 0.97
C VAL A 505 14.00 6.36 -0.05
N LYS A 506 15.29 6.62 -0.34
CA LYS A 506 15.79 7.73 -1.17
C LYS A 506 16.17 7.29 -2.60
N PHE A 507 15.28 6.58 -3.31
CA PHE A 507 15.54 6.16 -4.69
C PHE A 507 14.95 7.10 -5.74
N ILE A 508 15.65 7.25 -6.87
CA ILE A 508 15.18 7.96 -8.09
C ILE A 508 13.90 7.31 -8.68
N SER A 509 13.68 6.00 -8.49
CA SER A 509 12.51 5.27 -9.01
C SER A 509 11.41 4.98 -7.98
N ARG A 510 11.70 5.16 -6.68
CA ARG A 510 10.81 4.87 -5.54
C ARG A 510 11.07 5.87 -4.42
N ASN A 511 10.60 7.10 -4.59
CA ASN A 511 10.77 8.15 -3.61
C ASN A 511 9.57 8.26 -2.63
N THR A 512 9.79 8.08 -1.32
CA THR A 512 8.69 8.09 -0.33
C THR A 512 8.18 9.53 -0.21
N PHE A 513 9.09 10.47 -0.41
CA PHE A 513 8.83 11.90 -0.38
C PHE A 513 7.82 12.29 -1.48
N ASP A 514 8.00 11.81 -2.72
CA ASP A 514 7.09 12.12 -3.84
C ASP A 514 5.64 11.67 -3.58
N ILE A 515 5.43 10.53 -2.90
CA ILE A 515 4.09 10.02 -2.60
C ILE A 515 3.34 11.00 -1.68
N PHE A 516 4.05 11.55 -0.70
CA PHE A 516 3.52 12.48 0.29
C PHE A 516 3.77 13.95 -0.08
N ASP A 517 4.00 14.25 -1.36
CA ASP A 517 4.23 15.59 -1.91
C ASP A 517 5.33 16.39 -1.18
N CYS A 518 6.34 15.69 -0.66
CA CYS A 518 7.50 16.26 0.02
C CYS A 518 8.66 16.47 -0.98
N GLU A 519 9.44 17.55 -0.81
CA GLU A 519 10.66 17.74 -1.60
C GLU A 519 11.67 16.64 -1.28
N THR A 520 12.47 16.21 -2.27
CA THR A 520 13.38 15.07 -2.12
C THR A 520 14.32 15.30 -0.93
N THR A 521 14.22 14.44 0.09
CA THR A 521 14.94 14.48 1.38
C THR A 521 14.44 15.43 2.46
N ASP A 522 13.34 16.15 2.25
CA ASP A 522 12.74 17.04 3.25
C ASP A 522 11.37 16.51 3.73
N PRO A 523 11.31 15.76 4.85
CA PRO A 523 10.05 15.25 5.38
C PRO A 523 9.27 16.37 6.11
N THR A 524 7.95 16.19 6.28
CA THR A 524 7.16 17.13 7.08
C THR A 524 7.65 17.24 8.52
N PHE A 525 8.15 16.14 9.09
CA PHE A 525 8.80 16.13 10.40
C PHE A 525 9.83 14.99 10.50
N GLU A 526 10.97 15.23 11.15
CA GLU A 526 11.99 14.23 11.40
C GLU A 526 12.45 14.21 12.86
N PHE A 527 12.47 13.01 13.43
CA PHE A 527 13.10 12.72 14.72
C PHE A 527 13.82 11.36 14.64
N GLY A 528 15.04 11.40 14.11
CA GLY A 528 15.90 10.26 13.86
C GLY A 528 16.50 9.63 15.12
N LEU A 529 17.30 8.57 14.92
CA LEU A 529 17.91 7.81 16.02
C LEU A 529 18.91 8.67 16.81
N ASP A 530 19.71 9.48 16.11
CA ASP A 530 20.68 10.38 16.72
C ASP A 530 20.03 11.41 17.62
N ALA A 531 18.97 12.06 17.14
CA ALA A 531 18.21 13.03 17.94
C ALA A 531 17.61 12.37 19.19
N ALA A 532 17.14 11.13 19.08
CA ALA A 532 16.54 10.41 20.21
C ALA A 532 17.56 9.94 21.26
N ILE A 533 18.78 9.56 20.84
CA ILE A 533 19.87 9.15 21.74
C ILE A 533 20.54 10.37 22.38
N ASN A 534 20.76 11.45 21.61
CA ASN A 534 21.48 12.64 22.05
C ASN A 534 20.60 13.68 22.75
N ASN A 535 19.27 13.49 22.81
CA ASN A 535 18.40 14.31 23.65
C ASN A 535 18.80 14.13 25.12
N GLU A 536 18.72 15.19 25.92
CA GLU A 536 18.94 15.13 27.36
C GLU A 536 17.64 15.51 28.08
N PRO A 537 16.96 14.57 28.79
CA PRO A 537 17.31 13.16 28.97
C PRO A 537 17.07 12.30 27.71
N PRO A 538 17.81 11.19 27.52
CA PRO A 538 17.71 10.39 26.30
C PRO A 538 16.34 9.70 26.19
N TYR A 539 15.80 9.62 24.98
CA TYR A 539 14.57 8.86 24.70
C TYR A 539 14.85 7.42 24.24
N LEU A 540 16.07 7.15 23.77
CA LEU A 540 16.57 5.83 23.36
C LEU A 540 17.98 5.61 23.91
N VAL A 541 18.36 4.34 24.12
CA VAL A 541 19.72 3.97 24.54
C VAL A 541 20.63 3.75 23.32
N PRO A 542 21.93 4.08 23.42
CA PRO A 542 22.94 3.74 22.42
C PRO A 542 23.21 2.22 22.36
N PHE A 543 23.96 1.81 21.34
CA PHE A 543 24.44 0.44 21.17
C PHE A 543 25.96 0.37 21.04
N ARG A 544 26.52 -0.79 21.37
CA ARG A 544 27.90 -1.17 21.03
C ARG A 544 27.89 -2.40 20.14
N VAL A 545 28.80 -2.43 19.16
CA VAL A 545 28.92 -3.54 18.21
C VAL A 545 30.13 -4.38 18.61
N LYS A 546 29.93 -5.69 18.70
CA LYS A 546 30.98 -6.69 18.88
C LYS A 546 31.06 -7.48 17.59
N ASP A 547 32.08 -7.19 16.80
CA ASP A 547 32.36 -7.88 15.56
C ASP A 547 33.16 -9.14 15.90
N LEU A 548 32.58 -10.31 15.61
CA LEU A 548 33.27 -11.59 15.72
C LEU A 548 32.92 -12.43 14.50
N THR A 549 33.73 -12.32 13.46
CA THR A 549 33.57 -13.11 12.24
C THR A 549 34.59 -14.25 12.22
N THR A 550 34.26 -15.32 11.50
CA THR A 550 35.21 -16.37 11.15
C THR A 550 35.66 -16.21 9.70
N ASP A 551 36.77 -16.86 9.33
CA ASP A 551 37.28 -16.88 7.96
C ASP A 551 36.23 -17.44 6.98
N PHE A 552 35.49 -18.50 7.37
CA PHE A 552 34.40 -19.00 6.53
C PHE A 552 33.31 -17.94 6.33
N LEU A 553 32.83 -17.28 7.38
CA LEU A 553 31.74 -16.30 7.29
C LEU A 553 32.06 -15.10 6.39
N ARG A 554 33.35 -14.71 6.32
CA ARG A 554 33.82 -13.58 5.51
C ARG A 554 34.12 -13.96 4.06
N ASP A 555 34.93 -15.00 3.84
CA ASP A 555 35.56 -15.25 2.53
C ASP A 555 34.90 -16.37 1.72
N GLY A 556 34.11 -17.25 2.33
CA GLY A 556 33.55 -18.41 1.64
C GLY A 556 34.22 -19.74 2.02
N ILE A 557 33.66 -20.84 1.52
CA ILE A 557 34.32 -22.15 1.53
C ILE A 557 34.82 -22.41 0.11
N HIS A 558 36.13 -22.33 -0.06
CA HIS A 558 36.83 -22.71 -1.28
C HIS A 558 37.55 -24.03 -1.03
N TYR A 559 37.13 -25.10 -1.73
CA TYR A 559 37.74 -26.43 -1.54
C TYR A 559 39.27 -26.41 -1.66
N ASN A 560 39.84 -25.57 -2.54
CA ASN A 560 41.28 -25.46 -2.72
C ASN A 560 42.03 -24.83 -1.54
N ASP A 561 41.35 -24.01 -0.75
CA ASP A 561 41.93 -23.23 0.35
C ASP A 561 41.79 -23.96 1.72
N LEU A 562 41.15 -25.14 1.73
CA LEU A 562 41.05 -26.02 2.90
C LEU A 562 42.31 -26.89 3.06
N SER A 563 42.70 -27.15 4.32
CA SER A 563 43.74 -28.14 4.64
C SER A 563 43.35 -29.55 4.23
N ASP A 564 44.32 -30.45 4.07
CA ASP A 564 44.07 -31.83 3.62
C ASP A 564 43.13 -32.62 4.54
N GLU A 565 43.15 -32.31 5.85
CA GLU A 565 42.23 -32.88 6.83
C GLU A 565 40.80 -32.33 6.67
N GLN A 566 40.66 -31.02 6.44
CA GLN A 566 39.37 -30.37 6.19
C GLN A 566 38.74 -30.83 4.87
N LYS A 567 39.56 -31.09 3.84
CA LYS A 567 39.10 -31.64 2.55
C LYS A 567 38.49 -33.02 2.72
N ARG A 568 39.19 -33.93 3.42
CA ARG A 568 38.68 -35.29 3.70
C ARG A 568 37.36 -35.27 4.46
N GLN A 569 37.25 -34.38 5.44
CA GLN A 569 36.06 -34.28 6.26
C GLN A 569 34.86 -33.70 5.49
N LEU A 570 35.09 -32.71 4.63
CA LEU A 570 34.06 -32.17 3.74
C LEU A 570 33.61 -33.20 2.68
N GLU A 571 34.53 -34.03 2.19
CA GLU A 571 34.26 -35.16 1.28
C GLU A 571 33.46 -36.28 1.95
N GLU A 572 33.68 -36.55 3.24
CA GLU A 572 32.87 -37.48 4.03
C GLU A 572 31.45 -36.94 4.30
N ASP A 573 31.32 -35.64 4.58
CA ASP A 573 30.04 -35.01 4.93
C ASP A 573 29.11 -34.79 3.72
N LEU A 574 29.66 -34.49 2.54
CA LEU A 574 28.90 -34.12 1.32
C LEU A 574 29.07 -35.10 0.15
N GLY A 575 30.04 -36.00 0.21
CA GLY A 575 30.45 -36.86 -0.91
C GLY A 575 31.53 -36.21 -1.80
N GLU A 576 32.43 -37.03 -2.33
CA GLU A 576 33.66 -36.59 -3.02
C GLU A 576 33.42 -35.71 -4.27
N GLU A 577 32.41 -36.04 -5.08
CA GLU A 577 32.04 -35.26 -6.28
C GLU A 577 31.38 -33.91 -5.94
N GLU A 578 30.66 -33.81 -4.82
CA GLU A 578 29.95 -32.60 -4.40
C GLU A 578 30.90 -31.66 -3.64
N ALA A 579 31.76 -32.19 -2.76
CA ALA A 579 32.81 -31.45 -2.06
C ALA A 579 33.80 -30.79 -3.03
N LYS A 580 34.26 -31.50 -4.08
CA LYS A 580 35.18 -30.95 -5.09
C LYS A 580 34.56 -29.87 -5.98
N ARG A 581 33.22 -29.84 -6.10
CA ARG A 581 32.46 -28.80 -6.84
C ARG A 581 32.01 -27.64 -5.94
N THR A 582 32.25 -27.74 -4.63
CA THR A 582 31.82 -26.75 -3.64
C THR A 582 32.77 -25.57 -3.65
N THR A 583 32.41 -24.56 -4.46
CA THR A 583 32.91 -23.19 -4.33
C THR A 583 31.74 -22.34 -3.84
N ILE A 584 31.71 -22.01 -2.56
CA ILE A 584 30.66 -21.19 -1.98
C ILE A 584 31.27 -19.85 -1.64
N ALA A 585 30.94 -18.82 -2.42
CA ALA A 585 31.30 -17.44 -2.08
C ALA A 585 30.74 -17.09 -0.68
N GLY A 586 31.44 -16.28 0.13
CA GLY A 586 31.01 -15.92 1.49
C GLY A 586 29.52 -15.52 1.61
N LYS A 587 29.02 -14.81 0.59
CA LYS A 587 27.60 -14.41 0.45
C LYS A 587 26.56 -15.54 0.34
N ASP A 588 26.99 -16.78 0.07
CA ASP A 588 26.16 -17.95 -0.22
C ASP A 588 26.33 -19.10 0.81
N ILE A 589 27.27 -18.99 1.78
CA ILE A 589 27.53 -20.02 2.81
C ILE A 589 26.26 -20.38 3.54
N GLY A 590 25.59 -19.38 4.12
CA GLY A 590 24.39 -19.60 4.89
C GLY A 590 23.15 -20.01 4.08
N ARG A 591 23.28 -20.14 2.75
CA ARG A 591 22.21 -20.69 1.90
C ARG A 591 22.40 -22.18 1.62
N LYS A 592 23.62 -22.70 1.66
CA LYS A 592 23.94 -24.07 1.22
C LYS A 592 24.44 -25.00 2.34
N ILE A 593 25.22 -24.51 3.30
CA ILE A 593 25.84 -25.31 4.38
C ILE A 593 25.96 -24.46 5.64
N PHE A 594 25.58 -24.98 6.81
CA PHE A 594 25.91 -24.38 8.12
C PHE A 594 26.93 -25.25 8.85
N SER A 595 27.86 -24.60 9.58
CA SER A 595 28.90 -25.26 10.37
C SER A 595 28.50 -25.29 11.85
N GLU A 596 28.48 -26.48 12.45
CA GLU A 596 28.19 -26.65 13.89
C GLU A 596 29.21 -25.91 14.77
N ASP A 597 30.46 -25.75 14.29
CA ASP A 597 31.49 -25.02 15.00
C ASP A 597 31.28 -23.50 14.94
N THR A 598 30.85 -22.97 13.79
CA THR A 598 30.51 -21.54 13.63
C THR A 598 29.30 -21.17 14.50
N ASP A 599 28.24 -21.97 14.49
CA ASP A 599 27.04 -21.75 15.31
C ASP A 599 27.35 -21.88 16.81
N ARG A 600 28.28 -22.76 17.19
CA ARG A 600 28.79 -22.84 18.55
C ARG A 600 29.51 -21.56 18.96
N ILE A 601 30.40 -21.03 18.12
CA ILE A 601 31.11 -19.77 18.38
C ILE A 601 30.12 -18.62 18.56
N ILE A 602 29.06 -18.54 17.74
CA ILE A 602 28.00 -17.53 17.86
C ILE A 602 27.34 -17.60 19.25
N LEU A 603 26.93 -18.80 19.69
CA LEU A 603 26.26 -18.99 20.97
C LEU A 603 27.20 -18.77 22.16
N GLU A 604 28.44 -19.25 22.09
CA GLU A 604 29.46 -19.05 23.13
C GLU A 604 29.82 -17.57 23.27
N ASN A 605 29.96 -16.84 22.16
CA ASN A 605 30.20 -15.40 22.17
C ASN A 605 29.07 -14.66 22.90
N LEU A 606 27.81 -14.99 22.58
CA LEU A 606 26.66 -14.42 23.28
C LEU A 606 26.71 -14.69 24.78
N ILE A 607 26.93 -15.94 25.20
CA ILE A 607 26.90 -16.33 26.61
C ILE A 607 28.07 -15.73 27.41
N ASN A 608 29.25 -15.65 26.81
CA ASN A 608 30.45 -15.16 27.48
C ASN A 608 30.48 -13.63 27.54
N ASN A 609 30.06 -12.96 26.46
CA ASN A 609 30.30 -11.54 26.24
C ASN A 609 29.03 -10.67 26.24
N GLY A 610 27.85 -11.27 26.34
CA GLY A 610 26.55 -10.61 26.40
C GLY A 610 26.31 -9.85 27.70
N ILE A 611 25.47 -8.81 27.64
CA ILE A 611 24.95 -8.16 28.84
C ILE A 611 24.11 -9.19 29.61
N LYS A 612 24.47 -9.38 30.88
CA LYS A 612 23.84 -10.34 31.78
C LYS A 612 22.68 -9.74 32.55
N ASP A 613 21.87 -10.60 33.14
CA ASP A 613 20.77 -10.22 34.02
C ASP A 613 21.26 -9.64 35.36
N GLU A 614 20.33 -9.25 36.23
CA GLU A 614 20.64 -8.70 37.57
C GLU A 614 21.54 -9.61 38.40
N THR A 615 21.42 -10.93 38.23
CA THR A 615 22.21 -11.92 38.98
C THR A 615 23.62 -12.11 38.42
N GLY A 616 23.90 -11.59 37.21
CA GLY A 616 25.15 -11.81 36.49
C GLY A 616 25.38 -13.25 36.05
N SER A 617 24.37 -14.13 36.18
CA SER A 617 24.50 -15.57 35.94
C SER A 617 24.17 -15.94 34.50
N LEU A 618 23.15 -15.31 33.92
CA LEU A 618 22.65 -15.61 32.57
C LEU A 618 22.57 -14.34 31.74
N VAL A 619 22.64 -14.47 30.42
CA VAL A 619 22.41 -13.34 29.52
C VAL A 619 21.01 -12.75 29.73
N GLY A 620 20.93 -11.42 29.65
CA GLY A 620 19.65 -10.72 29.60
C GLY A 620 18.85 -11.09 28.35
N LYS A 621 17.65 -10.51 28.20
CA LYS A 621 16.80 -10.84 27.04
C LYS A 621 17.53 -10.55 25.73
N THR A 622 17.51 -11.54 24.86
CA THR A 622 18.31 -11.59 23.64
C THR A 622 17.45 -12.02 22.46
N ILE A 623 17.64 -11.38 21.32
CA ILE A 623 17.05 -11.80 20.05
C ILE A 623 18.18 -12.27 19.12
N VAL A 624 18.08 -13.49 18.62
CA VAL A 624 18.99 -14.06 17.63
C VAL A 624 18.28 -14.10 16.28
N PHE A 625 18.85 -13.42 15.28
CA PHE A 625 18.28 -13.35 13.94
C PHE A 625 18.88 -14.45 13.06
N ALA A 626 18.15 -15.56 12.95
CA ALA A 626 18.57 -16.72 12.17
C ALA A 626 18.20 -16.57 10.68
N GLN A 627 18.91 -17.30 9.83
CA GLN A 627 18.75 -17.24 8.36
C GLN A 627 17.48 -17.91 7.85
N ARG A 628 17.15 -19.06 8.43
CA ARG A 628 16.07 -19.95 8.02
C ARG A 628 15.54 -20.73 9.22
N GLN A 629 14.40 -21.40 9.04
CA GLN A 629 13.73 -22.14 10.11
C GLN A 629 14.57 -23.32 10.61
N ASP A 630 15.15 -24.08 9.69
CA ASP A 630 16.09 -25.18 9.98
C ASP A 630 17.32 -24.69 10.76
N HIS A 631 17.90 -23.55 10.38
CA HIS A 631 19.02 -22.95 11.10
C HIS A 631 18.60 -22.51 12.52
N ALA A 632 17.42 -21.91 12.67
CA ALA A 632 16.93 -21.51 13.99
C ALA A 632 16.72 -22.70 14.94
N GLU A 633 16.15 -23.79 14.42
CA GLU A 633 16.01 -25.06 15.15
C GLU A 633 17.36 -25.70 15.47
N HIS A 634 18.33 -25.60 14.55
CA HIS A 634 19.68 -26.11 14.80
C HIS A 634 20.38 -25.36 15.93
N LEU A 635 20.32 -24.03 15.94
CA LEU A 635 20.87 -23.19 17.01
C LEU A 635 20.24 -23.51 18.37
N GLU A 636 18.93 -23.75 18.43
CA GLU A 636 18.25 -24.12 19.68
C GLU A 636 18.68 -25.52 20.18
N LYS A 637 18.77 -26.50 19.28
CA LYS A 637 19.29 -27.84 19.61
C LYS A 637 20.73 -27.78 20.10
N LEU A 638 21.58 -27.01 19.43
CA LEU A 638 22.97 -26.82 19.80
C LEU A 638 23.08 -26.11 21.15
N PHE A 639 22.29 -25.07 21.39
CA PHE A 639 22.22 -24.40 22.68
C PHE A 639 21.84 -25.37 23.81
N CYS A 640 20.82 -26.21 23.61
CA CYS A 640 20.40 -27.21 24.60
C CYS A 640 21.49 -28.26 24.88
N LYS A 641 22.28 -28.61 23.86
CA LYS A 641 23.43 -29.53 23.99
C LYS A 641 24.59 -28.91 24.76
N LEU A 642 24.91 -27.65 24.50
CA LEU A 642 26.01 -26.92 25.15
C LEU A 642 25.66 -26.51 26.60
N TYR A 643 24.39 -26.15 26.84
CA TYR A 643 23.92 -25.64 28.13
C TYR A 643 22.68 -26.40 28.63
N PRO A 644 22.79 -27.70 28.94
CA PRO A 644 21.67 -28.55 29.35
C PRO A 644 20.99 -28.09 30.65
N GLN A 645 21.69 -27.33 31.50
CA GLN A 645 21.15 -26.72 32.71
C GLN A 645 20.09 -25.64 32.44
N TYR A 646 20.07 -25.08 31.23
CA TYR A 646 19.12 -24.05 30.80
C TYR A 646 18.10 -24.63 29.81
N GLY A 647 18.59 -25.26 28.75
CA GLY A 647 17.79 -25.91 27.71
C GLY A 647 16.68 -25.03 27.12
N THR A 648 15.58 -25.66 26.75
CA THR A 648 14.41 -25.04 26.08
C THR A 648 13.61 -24.10 26.99
N LYS A 649 13.90 -24.09 28.30
CA LYS A 649 13.29 -23.16 29.25
C LYS A 649 13.77 -21.73 28.99
N VAL A 650 15.04 -21.59 28.59
CA VAL A 650 15.72 -20.30 28.38
C VAL A 650 15.79 -19.91 26.91
N CYS A 651 16.02 -20.87 26.02
CA CYS A 651 16.16 -20.64 24.58
C CYS A 651 15.01 -21.29 23.81
N LYS A 652 14.30 -20.52 22.98
CA LYS A 652 13.20 -21.04 22.14
C LYS A 652 13.22 -20.40 20.75
N VAL A 653 12.66 -21.11 19.78
CA VAL A 653 12.53 -20.67 18.40
C VAL A 653 11.18 -19.99 18.15
N ILE A 654 11.17 -18.92 17.36
CA ILE A 654 9.98 -18.16 16.93
C ILE A 654 10.01 -17.98 15.40
N HIS A 655 9.19 -18.75 14.68
CA HIS A 655 8.94 -18.57 13.25
C HIS A 655 7.48 -18.92 12.88
N ASN A 656 7.05 -18.52 11.68
CA ASN A 656 5.65 -18.62 11.24
C ASN A 656 5.10 -20.07 11.13
N ALA A 657 5.95 -21.08 10.95
CA ALA A 657 5.51 -22.47 10.89
C ALA A 657 5.13 -23.08 12.26
N ILE A 658 5.44 -22.41 13.37
CA ILE A 658 5.08 -22.88 14.72
C ILE A 658 3.58 -22.59 14.98
N PRO A 659 2.76 -23.60 15.29
CA PRO A 659 1.37 -23.38 15.70
C PRO A 659 1.29 -22.47 16.93
N HIS A 660 0.39 -21.49 16.90
CA HIS A 660 0.19 -20.54 18.01
C HIS A 660 1.45 -19.77 18.45
N VAL A 661 2.31 -19.39 17.50
CA VAL A 661 3.54 -18.60 17.72
C VAL A 661 3.30 -17.30 18.54
N ASP A 662 2.10 -16.71 18.45
CA ASP A 662 1.71 -15.54 19.24
C ASP A 662 1.83 -15.77 20.76
N THR A 663 1.61 -17.01 21.22
CA THR A 663 1.75 -17.38 22.63
C THR A 663 3.21 -17.31 23.08
N LEU A 664 4.15 -17.77 22.25
CA LEU A 664 5.59 -17.67 22.52
C LEU A 664 6.06 -16.21 22.53
N ILE A 665 5.54 -15.39 21.63
CA ILE A 665 5.82 -13.94 21.60
C ILE A 665 5.33 -13.28 22.90
N LYS A 666 4.11 -13.59 23.34
CA LYS A 666 3.55 -13.10 24.61
C LYS A 666 4.35 -13.59 25.81
N GLU A 667 4.82 -14.84 25.77
CA GLU A 667 5.67 -15.44 26.79
C GLU A 667 7.02 -14.71 26.90
N PHE A 668 7.67 -14.44 25.76
CA PHE A 668 8.93 -13.69 25.68
C PHE A 668 8.79 -12.24 26.19
N LYS A 669 7.62 -11.61 26.04
CA LYS A 669 7.36 -10.25 26.54
C LYS A 669 7.32 -10.16 28.07
N LYS A 670 6.99 -11.24 28.78
CA LYS A 670 6.84 -11.20 30.25
C LYS A 670 8.18 -10.90 30.94
N PRO A 671 8.31 -9.88 31.81
CA PRO A 671 9.57 -9.55 32.48
C PRO A 671 10.11 -10.69 33.34
N ASP A 672 9.23 -11.34 34.11
CA ASP A 672 9.59 -12.35 35.11
C ASP A 672 9.58 -13.79 34.56
N ASN A 673 10.09 -13.95 33.34
CA ASN A 673 10.11 -15.25 32.66
C ASN A 673 11.54 -15.78 32.49
N ASP A 674 11.69 -17.10 32.56
CA ASP A 674 12.95 -17.79 32.31
C ASP A 674 13.30 -17.81 30.81
N PHE A 675 12.33 -17.59 29.92
CA PHE A 675 12.56 -17.46 28.49
C PHE A 675 13.32 -16.15 28.16
N ARG A 676 14.62 -16.26 27.84
CA ARG A 676 15.53 -15.12 27.61
C ARG A 676 16.09 -15.02 26.18
N ILE A 677 16.30 -16.13 25.48
CA ILE A 677 16.93 -16.13 24.15
C ILE A 677 15.91 -16.55 23.10
N ALA A 678 15.39 -15.59 22.33
CA ALA A 678 14.45 -15.86 21.25
C ALA A 678 15.19 -15.92 19.91
N ILE A 679 15.22 -17.11 19.30
CA ILE A 679 15.80 -17.32 17.96
C ILE A 679 14.70 -17.14 16.91
N SER A 680 14.82 -16.15 16.05
CA SER A 680 13.75 -15.71 15.15
C SER A 680 14.15 -15.71 13.69
N VAL A 681 13.17 -16.03 12.84
CA VAL A 681 13.23 -15.89 11.39
C VAL A 681 12.10 -14.98 10.92
N ASP A 682 12.41 -13.74 10.55
CA ASP A 682 11.51 -12.69 10.01
C ASP A 682 10.32 -12.25 10.89
N MET A 683 10.08 -12.92 12.03
CA MET A 683 8.96 -12.65 12.94
C MET A 683 9.27 -11.54 13.95
N LEU A 684 10.47 -11.50 14.52
CA LEU A 684 10.90 -10.49 15.50
C LEU A 684 11.68 -9.31 14.88
N ASP A 685 11.94 -9.37 13.57
CA ASP A 685 12.67 -8.34 12.82
C ASP A 685 11.91 -6.99 12.83
N THR A 686 10.57 -7.03 12.92
CA THR A 686 9.69 -5.85 12.91
C THR A 686 8.57 -5.94 13.93
N GLY A 687 8.19 -4.81 14.53
CA GLY A 687 6.90 -4.70 15.21
C GLY A 687 6.76 -5.36 16.59
N ILE A 688 7.81 -5.93 17.19
CA ILE A 688 7.74 -6.39 18.59
C ILE A 688 8.27 -5.32 19.57
N ASP A 689 7.57 -5.17 20.69
CA ASP A 689 7.90 -4.26 21.79
C ASP A 689 8.33 -5.05 23.03
N VAL A 690 9.65 -5.09 23.31
CA VAL A 690 10.25 -5.73 24.49
C VAL A 690 11.38 -4.83 25.03
N PRO A 691 11.09 -3.90 25.97
CA PRO A 691 12.08 -2.94 26.48
C PRO A 691 13.29 -3.60 27.16
N GLU A 692 13.13 -4.80 27.72
CA GLU A 692 14.16 -5.55 28.45
C GLU A 692 15.24 -6.18 27.55
N VAL A 693 15.10 -6.14 26.22
CA VAL A 693 16.12 -6.70 25.31
C VAL A 693 17.42 -5.91 25.41
N VAL A 694 18.52 -6.59 25.71
CA VAL A 694 19.86 -6.01 25.92
C VAL A 694 20.92 -6.58 24.98
N ASN A 695 20.63 -7.67 24.26
CA ASN A 695 21.52 -8.22 23.26
C ASN A 695 20.76 -8.52 21.96
N LEU A 696 21.37 -8.19 20.83
CA LEU A 696 20.93 -8.59 19.49
C LEU A 696 22.03 -9.39 18.81
N VAL A 697 21.72 -10.54 18.21
CA VAL A 697 22.70 -11.39 17.54
C VAL A 697 22.34 -11.54 16.08
N PHE A 698 23.21 -11.05 15.20
CA PHE A 698 23.07 -11.15 13.75
C PHE A 698 23.74 -12.45 13.29
N ALA A 699 23.00 -13.56 13.35
CA ALA A 699 23.40 -14.86 12.82
C ALA A 699 22.98 -15.02 11.34
N LYS A 700 22.87 -13.90 10.60
CA LYS A 700 22.50 -13.86 9.18
C LYS A 700 23.08 -12.64 8.47
N PRO A 701 23.33 -12.72 7.15
CA PRO A 701 23.57 -11.55 6.32
C PRO A 701 22.27 -10.76 6.11
N VAL A 702 22.35 -9.43 6.25
CA VAL A 702 21.24 -8.48 6.11
C VAL A 702 21.52 -7.57 4.92
N LYS A 703 20.75 -7.74 3.84
CA LYS A 703 20.96 -6.99 2.59
C LYS A 703 20.10 -5.73 2.45
N SER A 704 19.14 -5.55 3.35
CA SER A 704 18.18 -4.43 3.29
C SER A 704 18.47 -3.44 4.40
N TRP A 705 18.81 -2.20 4.02
CA TRP A 705 19.03 -1.08 4.94
C TRP A 705 17.89 -0.91 5.94
N VAL A 706 16.65 -0.98 5.43
CA VAL A 706 15.44 -0.89 6.23
C VAL A 706 15.35 -2.01 7.27
N LYS A 707 15.57 -3.28 6.87
CA LYS A 707 15.52 -4.41 7.82
C LYS A 707 16.60 -4.26 8.90
N PHE A 708 17.80 -3.85 8.50
CA PHE A 708 18.93 -3.63 9.39
C PHE A 708 18.57 -2.67 10.54
N TRP A 709 18.11 -1.46 10.21
CA TRP A 709 17.72 -0.48 11.23
C TRP A 709 16.47 -0.88 12.05
N GLN A 710 15.53 -1.63 11.47
CA GLN A 710 14.39 -2.18 12.21
C GLN A 710 14.80 -3.24 13.24
N MET A 711 15.82 -4.05 12.93
CA MET A 711 16.41 -5.05 13.82
C MET A 711 17.15 -4.34 14.97
N ILE A 712 18.01 -3.36 14.67
CA ILE A 712 18.71 -2.54 15.68
C ILE A 712 17.72 -1.86 16.63
N GLY A 713 16.63 -1.31 16.07
CA GLY A 713 15.55 -0.68 16.84
C GLY A 713 14.82 -1.59 17.84
N ARG A 714 15.12 -2.89 17.91
CA ARG A 714 14.62 -3.77 18.98
C ARG A 714 15.33 -3.52 20.31
N GLY A 715 16.62 -3.16 20.29
CA GLY A 715 17.43 -2.96 21.48
C GLY A 715 17.41 -1.53 22.04
N THR A 716 16.95 -0.54 21.29
CA THR A 716 17.09 0.90 21.62
C THR A 716 16.21 1.41 22.77
N ARG A 717 15.25 0.62 23.26
CA ARG A 717 14.27 1.07 24.26
C ARG A 717 14.89 1.23 25.65
N LEU A 718 14.49 2.30 26.34
CA LEU A 718 14.82 2.52 27.75
C LEU A 718 14.12 1.49 28.65
N ARG A 719 14.81 1.07 29.70
CA ARG A 719 14.21 0.25 30.76
C ARG A 719 14.81 0.61 32.12
N PRO A 720 14.08 1.38 32.95
CA PRO A 720 14.54 1.69 34.30
C PRO A 720 14.63 0.45 35.18
N ASN A 721 15.59 0.42 36.12
CA ASN A 721 15.76 -0.64 37.11
C ASN A 721 15.89 -2.06 36.52
N LEU A 722 16.40 -2.20 35.29
CA LEU A 722 16.52 -3.49 34.63
C LEU A 722 17.48 -4.44 35.37
N PHE A 723 18.55 -3.90 35.95
CA PHE A 723 19.59 -4.68 36.65
C PHE A 723 19.51 -4.50 38.17
N GLY A 724 18.32 -4.18 38.68
CA GLY A 724 18.05 -3.88 40.09
C GLY A 724 17.78 -2.39 40.37
N PRO A 725 17.42 -2.04 41.61
CA PRO A 725 17.07 -0.67 41.99
C PRO A 725 18.18 0.34 41.67
N GLY A 726 17.85 1.39 40.89
CA GLY A 726 18.80 2.43 40.46
C GLY A 726 19.73 2.02 39.31
N LYS A 727 19.69 0.77 38.85
CA LYS A 727 20.51 0.27 37.73
C LYS A 727 19.66 0.14 36.47
N HIS A 728 19.60 1.23 35.73
CA HIS A 728 18.84 1.33 34.48
C HIS A 728 19.59 0.67 33.32
N LYS A 729 18.85 0.34 32.27
CA LYS A 729 19.45 0.03 30.97
C LYS A 729 20.02 1.31 30.36
N THR A 730 21.34 1.35 30.17
CA THR A 730 22.07 2.48 29.58
C THR A 730 22.50 2.23 28.14
N GLU A 731 22.59 0.97 27.72
CA GLU A 731 23.02 0.55 26.38
C GLU A 731 22.51 -0.87 26.07
N PHE A 732 22.77 -1.34 24.85
CA PHE A 732 22.62 -2.75 24.45
C PHE A 732 23.76 -3.19 23.52
N LEU A 733 24.00 -4.49 23.44
CA LEU A 733 25.04 -5.06 22.58
C LEU A 733 24.45 -5.62 21.28
N ILE A 734 25.20 -5.45 20.20
CA ILE A 734 24.95 -6.10 18.92
C ILE A 734 26.13 -6.99 18.61
N PHE A 735 25.87 -8.28 18.43
CA PHE A 735 26.85 -9.26 17.99
C PHE A 735 26.69 -9.43 16.49
N ASP A 736 27.65 -8.92 15.74
CA ASP A 736 27.66 -9.07 14.28
C ASP A 736 28.67 -10.13 13.87
N HIS A 737 28.13 -11.25 13.40
CA HIS A 737 28.93 -12.39 12.94
C HIS A 737 29.08 -12.42 11.41
N TYR A 738 28.32 -11.60 10.68
CA TYR A 738 28.25 -11.64 9.22
C TYR A 738 28.77 -10.36 8.55
N GLY A 739 29.44 -9.47 9.31
CA GLY A 739 29.97 -8.20 8.78
C GLY A 739 28.89 -7.31 8.16
N ASN A 740 27.70 -7.30 8.74
CA ASN A 740 26.58 -6.48 8.30
C ASN A 740 26.87 -4.99 8.45
N PHE A 741 27.53 -4.56 9.53
CA PHE A 741 27.89 -3.15 9.71
C PHE A 741 28.92 -2.71 8.67
N ASP A 742 29.94 -3.52 8.40
CA ASP A 742 30.93 -3.22 7.34
C ASP A 742 30.28 -3.12 5.96
N PHE A 743 29.28 -3.97 5.67
CA PHE A 743 28.50 -3.90 4.43
C PHE A 743 27.72 -2.57 4.29
N PHE A 744 27.27 -1.97 5.39
CA PHE A 744 26.47 -0.75 5.40
C PHE A 744 27.27 0.53 5.68
N GLU A 745 28.52 0.43 6.14
CA GLU A 745 29.48 1.53 6.31
C GLU A 745 30.22 1.89 5.00
N GLN A 746 30.33 0.96 4.06
CA GLN A 746 30.76 1.26 2.69
C GLN A 746 29.68 2.09 1.98
N GLU A 747 30.04 3.06 1.11
CA GLU A 747 29.08 3.87 0.35
C GLU A 747 28.01 2.96 -0.26
N TYR A 748 26.82 2.99 0.33
CA TYR A 748 25.75 2.06 0.02
C TYR A 748 25.27 2.33 -1.40
N GLN A 749 25.77 1.53 -2.35
CA GLN A 749 25.15 1.41 -3.66
C GLN A 749 24.03 0.41 -3.53
N GLU A 750 22.82 0.92 -3.28
CA GLU A 750 21.62 0.11 -3.34
C GLU A 750 21.58 -0.65 -4.66
N PRO A 751 21.33 -1.97 -4.66
CA PRO A 751 21.05 -2.68 -5.89
C PRO A 751 19.92 -1.94 -6.60
N GLU A 752 20.11 -1.60 -7.88
CA GLU A 752 19.01 -1.12 -8.70
C GLU A 752 17.93 -2.21 -8.72
N ASP A 753 16.97 -2.14 -7.80
CA ASP A 753 15.76 -2.94 -7.84
C ASP A 753 14.88 -2.30 -8.91
N THR A 754 15.29 -2.45 -10.18
CA THR A 754 14.43 -2.27 -11.34
C THR A 754 13.25 -3.19 -11.07
N GLY A 755 12.13 -2.62 -10.61
CA GLY A 755 11.01 -3.40 -10.09
C GLY A 755 10.71 -4.52 -11.06
N SER A 756 10.89 -5.77 -10.62
CA SER A 756 10.82 -6.91 -11.52
C SER A 756 9.46 -6.89 -12.23
N LYS A 757 9.48 -6.73 -13.56
CA LYS A 757 8.26 -6.64 -14.36
C LYS A 757 7.42 -7.89 -14.12
N SER A 758 6.11 -7.72 -13.97
CA SER A 758 5.21 -8.86 -13.76
C SER A 758 5.27 -9.82 -14.94
N LEU A 759 4.99 -11.10 -14.71
CA LEU A 759 4.98 -12.09 -15.79
C LEU A 759 4.03 -11.66 -16.92
N LEU A 760 2.83 -11.19 -16.57
CA LEU A 760 1.82 -10.69 -17.52
C LEU A 760 2.32 -9.48 -18.32
N GLN A 761 3.01 -8.53 -17.68
CA GLN A 761 3.64 -7.41 -18.38
C GLN A 761 4.70 -7.91 -19.36
N THR A 762 5.60 -8.80 -18.94
CA THR A 762 6.64 -9.31 -19.84
C THR A 762 6.09 -10.17 -20.98
N THR A 763 4.97 -10.87 -20.76
CA THR A 763 4.24 -11.59 -21.82
C THR A 763 3.62 -10.62 -22.82
N PHE A 764 3.02 -9.52 -22.36
CA PHE A 764 2.48 -8.47 -23.22
C PHE A 764 3.58 -7.78 -24.03
N GLU A 765 4.71 -7.46 -23.39
CA GLU A 765 5.89 -6.88 -24.07
C GLU A 765 6.46 -7.84 -25.13
N ALA A 766 6.49 -9.15 -24.87
CA ALA A 766 6.91 -10.13 -25.87
C ALA A 766 5.96 -10.19 -27.08
N ARG A 767 4.64 -10.08 -26.85
CA ARG A 767 3.64 -9.98 -27.93
C ARG A 767 3.75 -8.67 -28.70
N LEU A 768 4.07 -7.57 -28.01
CA LEU A 768 4.31 -6.27 -28.63
C LEU A 768 5.56 -6.31 -29.52
N ALA A 769 6.65 -6.92 -29.05
CA ALA A 769 7.86 -7.13 -29.82
C ALA A 769 7.58 -7.97 -31.07
N LEU A 770 6.79 -9.04 -30.96
CA LEU A 770 6.34 -9.84 -32.11
C LEU A 770 5.57 -8.99 -33.13
N ALA A 771 4.63 -8.14 -32.69
CA ALA A 771 3.89 -7.25 -33.59
C ALA A 771 4.81 -6.24 -34.29
N GLN A 772 5.79 -5.67 -33.58
CA GLN A 772 6.79 -4.75 -34.14
C GLN A 772 7.69 -5.44 -35.17
N ALA A 773 8.20 -6.63 -34.84
CA ALA A 773 9.00 -7.44 -35.77
C ALA A 773 8.19 -7.81 -37.02
N ALA A 774 6.95 -8.26 -36.84
CA ALA A 774 6.06 -8.60 -37.95
C ALA A 774 5.78 -7.42 -38.87
N LEU A 775 5.58 -6.20 -38.31
CA LEU A 775 5.41 -5.00 -39.12
C LEU A 775 6.69 -4.63 -39.89
N ARG A 776 7.87 -4.71 -39.24
CA ARG A 776 9.17 -4.41 -39.88
C ARG A 776 9.47 -5.37 -41.04
N HIS A 777 9.16 -6.64 -40.89
CA HIS A 777 9.42 -7.69 -41.89
C HIS A 777 8.22 -7.98 -42.81
N ASN A 778 7.14 -7.18 -42.72
CA ASN A 778 5.91 -7.33 -43.50
C ASN A 778 5.29 -8.75 -43.41
N HIS A 779 5.33 -9.35 -42.22
CA HIS A 779 4.86 -10.72 -41.97
C HIS A 779 3.41 -10.72 -41.44
N ALA A 780 2.43 -10.70 -42.36
CA ALA A 780 1.01 -10.55 -42.02
C ALA A 780 0.48 -11.54 -40.96
N ALA A 781 0.76 -12.85 -41.09
CA ALA A 781 0.25 -13.85 -40.15
C ALA A 781 0.76 -13.65 -38.71
N ALA A 782 2.02 -13.23 -38.54
CA ALA A 782 2.61 -12.92 -37.24
C ALA A 782 1.99 -11.65 -36.65
N PHE A 783 1.75 -10.65 -37.49
CA PHE A 783 1.12 -9.40 -37.09
C PHE A 783 -0.32 -9.63 -36.61
N ASP A 784 -1.13 -10.37 -37.37
CA ASP A 784 -2.52 -10.67 -37.02
C ASP A 784 -2.62 -11.49 -35.72
N ALA A 785 -1.76 -12.49 -35.54
CA ALA A 785 -1.69 -13.28 -34.32
C ALA A 785 -1.31 -12.41 -33.10
N ALA A 786 -0.28 -11.56 -33.23
CA ALA A 786 0.16 -10.68 -32.15
C ALA A 786 -0.91 -9.64 -31.78
N ILE A 787 -1.53 -8.99 -32.76
CA ILE A 787 -2.60 -8.00 -32.53
C ILE A 787 -3.81 -8.65 -31.87
N ALA A 788 -4.21 -9.87 -32.26
CA ALA A 788 -5.30 -10.59 -31.63
C ALA A 788 -5.03 -10.86 -30.14
N LEU A 789 -3.81 -11.28 -29.80
CA LEU A 789 -3.40 -11.52 -28.41
C LEU A 789 -3.31 -10.23 -27.59
N LEU A 790 -2.72 -9.16 -28.15
CA LEU A 790 -2.68 -7.84 -27.50
C LEU A 790 -4.09 -7.30 -27.25
N ARG A 791 -5.00 -7.45 -28.22
CA ARG A 791 -6.41 -7.07 -28.07
C ARG A 791 -7.09 -7.85 -26.96
N ALA A 792 -6.85 -9.16 -26.87
CA ALA A 792 -7.39 -10.00 -25.80
C ALA A 792 -6.89 -9.55 -24.42
N ASP A 793 -5.61 -9.19 -24.30
CA ASP A 793 -5.04 -8.68 -23.05
C ASP A 793 -5.63 -7.34 -22.61
N ILE A 794 -5.76 -6.38 -23.53
CA ILE A 794 -6.36 -5.06 -23.27
C ILE A 794 -7.82 -5.19 -22.86
N ASN A 795 -8.53 -6.14 -23.46
CA ASN A 795 -9.93 -6.43 -23.19
C ASN A 795 -10.19 -7.16 -21.86
N ASP A 796 -9.14 -7.69 -21.23
CA ASP A 796 -9.18 -8.39 -19.94
C ASP A 796 -8.65 -7.51 -18.80
N LEU A 797 -8.33 -6.23 -19.08
CA LEU A 797 -8.01 -5.24 -18.05
C LEU A 797 -9.26 -4.95 -17.19
N PRO A 798 -9.14 -4.94 -15.86
CA PRO A 798 -10.27 -4.67 -14.97
C PRO A 798 -10.52 -3.16 -14.84
N ASP A 799 -11.69 -2.69 -15.30
CA ASP A 799 -12.12 -1.28 -15.17
C ASP A 799 -12.32 -0.82 -13.71
N THR A 800 -12.29 -1.75 -12.76
CA THR A 800 -12.35 -1.48 -11.32
C THR A 800 -10.99 -1.09 -10.72
N SER A 801 -9.87 -1.39 -11.38
CA SER A 801 -8.53 -1.02 -10.91
C SER A 801 -8.29 0.47 -11.11
N VAL A 802 -7.70 1.14 -10.10
CA VAL A 802 -7.42 2.58 -10.16
C VAL A 802 -6.37 2.89 -11.22
N ALA A 803 -5.32 2.06 -11.32
CA ALA A 803 -4.32 2.17 -12.38
C ALA A 803 -4.95 2.12 -13.78
N VAL A 804 -5.93 1.24 -14.00
CA VAL A 804 -6.68 1.15 -15.27
C VAL A 804 -7.60 2.34 -15.45
N LYS A 805 -8.33 2.76 -14.40
CA LYS A 805 -9.23 3.93 -14.43
C LYS A 805 -8.49 5.21 -14.85
N ARG A 806 -7.28 5.43 -14.35
CA ARG A 806 -6.44 6.58 -14.71
C ARG A 806 -6.18 6.65 -16.21
N GLU A 807 -6.00 5.50 -16.85
CA GLU A 807 -5.72 5.38 -18.28
C GLU A 807 -6.96 4.90 -19.07
N LEU A 808 -8.17 4.95 -18.49
CA LEU A 808 -9.37 4.31 -19.05
C LEU A 808 -9.70 4.83 -20.45
N ARG A 809 -9.43 6.12 -20.70
CA ARG A 809 -9.58 6.72 -22.02
C ARG A 809 -8.66 6.06 -23.05
N ALA A 810 -7.40 5.82 -22.71
CA ALA A 810 -6.44 5.16 -23.59
C ALA A 810 -6.79 3.68 -23.79
N VAL A 811 -7.24 3.00 -22.73
CA VAL A 811 -7.73 1.62 -22.79
C VAL A 811 -8.93 1.53 -23.74
N HIS A 812 -9.97 2.34 -23.55
CA HIS A 812 -11.15 2.36 -24.42
C HIS A 812 -10.80 2.75 -25.86
N GLN A 813 -9.85 3.66 -26.08
CA GLN A 813 -9.38 4.00 -27.42
C GLN A 813 -8.75 2.80 -28.14
N LEU A 814 -7.92 2.01 -27.44
CA LEU A 814 -7.27 0.83 -28.02
C LEU A 814 -8.19 -0.39 -28.13
N GLN A 815 -9.20 -0.51 -27.25
CA GLN A 815 -10.27 -1.49 -27.40
C GLN A 815 -11.10 -1.23 -28.68
N GLN A 816 -11.09 0.00 -29.20
CA GLN A 816 -11.68 0.31 -30.51
C GLN A 816 -10.73 -0.18 -31.62
N THR A 817 -11.19 -1.18 -32.36
CA THR A 817 -10.40 -2.07 -33.24
C THR A 817 -9.51 -1.39 -34.29
N GLN A 818 -9.85 -0.20 -34.75
CA GLN A 818 -9.15 0.43 -35.88
C GLN A 818 -7.76 0.97 -35.51
N GLN A 819 -7.57 1.50 -34.30
CA GLN A 819 -6.29 2.08 -33.88
C GLN A 819 -5.23 1.01 -33.62
N LEU A 820 -5.60 -0.06 -32.91
CA LEU A 820 -4.69 -1.16 -32.62
C LEU A 820 -4.21 -1.85 -33.91
N GLN A 821 -5.06 -1.91 -34.93
CA GLN A 821 -4.75 -2.52 -36.22
C GLN A 821 -3.89 -1.62 -37.13
N GLN A 822 -3.98 -0.30 -36.97
CA GLN A 822 -3.08 0.65 -37.65
C GLN A 822 -1.66 0.59 -37.07
N PHE A 823 -1.54 0.34 -35.76
CA PHE A 823 -0.26 0.13 -35.05
C PHE A 823 0.81 1.18 -35.36
N ASP A 824 0.39 2.44 -35.47
CA ASP A 824 1.28 3.58 -35.74
C ASP A 824 2.26 3.83 -34.58
N GLY A 825 3.27 4.69 -34.79
CA GLY A 825 4.28 4.97 -33.77
C GLY A 825 3.70 5.48 -32.44
N LYS A 826 2.58 6.23 -32.50
CA LYS A 826 1.87 6.71 -31.31
C LYS A 826 1.22 5.56 -30.54
N THR A 827 0.57 4.64 -31.25
CA THR A 827 -0.05 3.43 -30.69
C THR A 827 1.01 2.51 -30.07
N GLN A 828 2.15 2.32 -30.74
CA GLN A 828 3.26 1.54 -30.19
C GLN A 828 3.80 2.13 -28.88
N HIS A 829 4.00 3.45 -28.86
CA HIS A 829 4.42 4.15 -27.64
C HIS A 829 3.38 4.00 -26.51
N LEU A 830 2.09 4.14 -26.83
CA LEU A 830 1.00 3.95 -25.87
C LEU A 830 0.96 2.52 -25.33
N LEU A 831 1.12 1.51 -26.19
CA LEU A 831 1.15 0.11 -25.79
C LEU A 831 2.34 -0.22 -24.87
N ALA A 832 3.54 0.26 -25.22
CA ALA A 832 4.75 0.00 -24.45
C ALA A 832 4.77 0.73 -23.10
N ASN A 833 4.45 2.02 -23.09
CA ASN A 833 4.71 2.89 -21.94
C ASN A 833 3.48 3.08 -21.04
N THR A 834 2.27 2.90 -21.57
CA THR A 834 1.03 3.07 -20.81
C THR A 834 0.35 1.72 -20.54
N ILE A 835 0.12 0.90 -21.57
CA ILE A 835 -0.71 -0.32 -21.43
C ILE A 835 0.06 -1.52 -20.86
N ALA A 836 1.31 -1.74 -21.27
CA ALA A 836 2.09 -2.87 -20.78
C ALA A 836 2.25 -2.88 -19.24
N PRO A 837 2.53 -1.74 -18.57
CA PRO A 837 2.52 -1.67 -17.10
C PRO A 837 1.18 -2.05 -16.46
N LEU A 838 0.04 -1.73 -17.10
CA LEU A 838 -1.31 -2.04 -16.59
C LEU A 838 -1.60 -3.55 -16.54
N MET A 839 -0.82 -4.38 -17.25
CA MET A 839 -0.99 -5.85 -17.20
C MET A 839 -0.75 -6.44 -15.81
N SER A 840 -0.07 -5.70 -14.93
CA SER A 840 0.07 -6.06 -13.52
C SER A 840 -1.25 -6.02 -12.73
N ALA A 841 -2.26 -5.27 -13.20
CA ALA A 841 -3.58 -5.19 -12.58
C ALA A 841 -4.45 -6.44 -12.85
N ARG A 842 -4.06 -7.28 -13.82
CA ARG A 842 -4.79 -8.51 -14.16
C ARG A 842 -4.46 -9.63 -13.18
N VAL A 843 -5.44 -10.49 -12.94
CA VAL A 843 -5.26 -11.68 -12.09
C VAL A 843 -4.51 -12.75 -12.88
N LEU A 844 -3.32 -13.13 -12.41
CA LEU A 844 -2.58 -14.26 -12.97
C LEU A 844 -3.28 -15.58 -12.60
N ARG A 845 -4.08 -16.12 -13.52
CA ARG A 845 -4.82 -17.38 -13.33
C ARG A 845 -3.93 -18.61 -13.34
N ASP A 846 -3.00 -18.67 -14.30
CA ASP A 846 -2.08 -19.78 -14.46
C ASP A 846 -0.69 -19.28 -14.87
N LYS A 847 0.26 -19.39 -13.92
CA LYS A 847 1.66 -18.98 -14.11
C LYS A 847 2.35 -19.76 -15.23
N HIS A 848 2.09 -21.06 -15.35
CA HIS A 848 2.77 -21.93 -16.30
C HIS A 848 2.26 -21.73 -17.72
N ALA A 849 0.94 -21.58 -17.88
CA ALA A 849 0.34 -21.22 -19.16
C ALA A 849 0.85 -19.86 -19.67
N THR A 850 0.94 -18.87 -18.77
CA THR A 850 1.43 -17.52 -19.11
C THR A 850 2.92 -17.51 -19.47
N ALA A 851 3.72 -18.34 -18.79
CA ALA A 851 5.13 -18.53 -19.12
C ALA A 851 5.32 -19.18 -20.50
N LEU A 852 4.48 -20.17 -20.85
CA LEU A 852 4.47 -20.75 -22.19
C LEU A 852 4.08 -19.71 -23.25
N ASP A 853 3.02 -18.93 -23.01
CA ASP A 853 2.59 -17.86 -23.91
C ASP A 853 3.73 -16.86 -24.20
N LYS A 854 4.51 -16.49 -23.18
CA LYS A 854 5.69 -15.63 -23.33
C LYS A 854 6.79 -16.29 -24.17
N LEU A 855 7.11 -17.55 -23.87
CA LEU A 855 8.15 -18.30 -24.56
C LEU A 855 7.82 -18.44 -26.05
N ILE A 856 6.57 -18.79 -26.38
CA ILE A 856 6.14 -18.93 -27.78
C ILE A 856 6.14 -17.59 -28.51
N ALA A 857 5.68 -16.50 -27.89
CA ALA A 857 5.77 -15.17 -28.49
C ALA A 857 7.22 -14.77 -28.81
N GLY A 858 8.17 -15.12 -27.93
CA GLY A 858 9.61 -14.94 -28.16
C GLY A 858 10.14 -15.77 -29.32
N ILE A 859 9.77 -17.05 -29.41
CA ILE A 859 10.15 -17.94 -30.52
C ILE A 859 9.60 -17.41 -31.85
N GLN A 860 8.32 -17.01 -31.88
CA GLN A 860 7.68 -16.41 -33.05
C GLN A 860 8.41 -15.12 -33.47
N CYS A 861 8.86 -14.30 -32.52
CA CYS A 861 9.62 -13.09 -32.81
C CYS A 861 10.99 -13.42 -33.44
N CYS A 862 11.77 -14.32 -32.83
CA CYS A 862 13.06 -14.76 -33.39
C CYS A 862 12.89 -15.40 -34.79
N LEU A 863 11.78 -16.12 -35.03
CA LEU A 863 11.46 -16.69 -36.34
C LEU A 863 11.24 -15.61 -37.41
N VAL A 864 10.47 -14.57 -37.09
CA VAL A 864 10.17 -13.46 -38.01
C VAL A 864 11.44 -12.63 -38.30
N GLU A 865 12.27 -12.41 -37.28
CA GLU A 865 13.51 -11.65 -37.41
C GLU A 865 14.67 -12.46 -38.02
N GLN A 866 14.49 -13.76 -38.22
CA GLN A 866 15.55 -14.70 -38.62
C GLN A 866 16.76 -14.64 -37.68
N ALA A 867 16.50 -14.46 -36.39
CA ALA A 867 17.51 -14.27 -35.36
C ALA A 867 18.06 -15.61 -34.84
N THR A 868 19.33 -15.61 -34.40
CA THR A 868 20.01 -16.80 -33.86
C THR A 868 19.36 -17.33 -32.58
N CYS A 869 18.63 -16.49 -31.84
CA CYS A 869 17.88 -16.86 -30.63
C CYS A 869 16.73 -17.85 -30.88
N PHE A 870 16.38 -18.13 -32.14
CA PHE A 870 15.33 -19.09 -32.48
C PHE A 870 15.64 -20.51 -31.97
N GLU A 871 16.88 -20.97 -32.13
CA GLU A 871 17.29 -22.30 -31.65
C GLU A 871 17.29 -22.37 -30.11
N ASP A 872 17.71 -21.31 -29.42
CA ASP A 872 17.66 -21.23 -27.96
C ASP A 872 16.21 -21.34 -27.45
N GLY A 873 15.29 -20.63 -28.12
CA GLY A 873 13.86 -20.68 -27.80
C GLY A 873 13.25 -22.08 -28.01
N LYS A 874 13.63 -22.77 -29.10
CA LYS A 874 13.26 -24.16 -29.36
C LYS A 874 13.77 -25.11 -28.28
N ILE A 875 15.04 -25.01 -27.91
CA ILE A 875 15.64 -25.82 -26.82
C ILE A 875 14.88 -25.60 -25.52
N ALA A 876 14.58 -24.34 -25.18
CA ALA A 876 13.81 -24.00 -24.00
C ALA A 876 12.40 -24.62 -24.04
N LEU A 877 11.67 -24.53 -25.16
CA LEU A 877 10.34 -25.12 -25.28
C LEU A 877 10.37 -26.65 -25.08
N LEU A 878 11.31 -27.34 -25.71
CA LEU A 878 11.46 -28.78 -25.57
C LEU A 878 11.79 -29.18 -24.11
N ALA A 879 12.65 -28.42 -23.43
CA ALA A 879 12.97 -28.65 -22.03
C ALA A 879 11.75 -28.50 -21.12
N GLU A 880 10.85 -27.55 -21.42
CA GLU A 880 9.62 -27.35 -20.66
C GLU A 880 8.61 -28.48 -20.90
N LEU A 881 8.50 -28.98 -22.14
CA LEU A 881 7.65 -30.13 -22.48
C LEU A 881 8.17 -31.44 -21.90
N ASN A 882 9.48 -31.61 -21.74
CA ASN A 882 10.09 -32.79 -21.12
C ASN A 882 9.74 -32.93 -19.64
N LYS A 883 9.36 -31.83 -18.99
CA LYS A 883 8.95 -31.84 -17.58
C LYS A 883 7.49 -32.28 -17.39
N LEU A 884 6.70 -32.48 -18.45
CA LEU A 884 5.28 -32.85 -18.32
C LEU A 884 5.11 -34.28 -17.77
N ALA A 885 4.23 -34.44 -16.78
CA ALA A 885 3.93 -35.73 -16.17
C ALA A 885 3.07 -36.62 -17.10
N VAL A 886 3.72 -37.57 -17.77
CA VAL A 886 3.11 -38.47 -18.78
C VAL A 886 2.06 -39.42 -18.19
N ASN A 887 1.99 -39.56 -16.87
CA ASN A 887 0.99 -40.37 -16.17
C ASN A 887 -0.38 -39.68 -16.02
N ILE A 888 -0.50 -38.38 -16.30
CA ILE A 888 -1.75 -37.63 -16.13
C ILE A 888 -2.61 -37.72 -17.39
N GLN A 889 -3.89 -38.10 -17.25
CA GLN A 889 -4.82 -38.31 -18.37
C GLN A 889 -4.95 -37.08 -19.28
N ALA A 890 -4.99 -35.88 -18.71
CA ALA A 890 -5.06 -34.62 -19.47
C ALA A 890 -3.81 -34.38 -20.35
N VAL A 891 -2.62 -34.82 -19.91
CA VAL A 891 -1.38 -34.76 -20.70
C VAL A 891 -1.43 -35.80 -21.81
N ARG A 892 -1.86 -37.03 -21.50
CA ARG A 892 -1.98 -38.13 -22.49
C ARG A 892 -2.91 -37.82 -23.65
N GLN A 893 -4.00 -37.09 -23.39
CA GLN A 893 -4.91 -36.63 -24.44
C GLN A 893 -4.23 -35.72 -25.48
N LYS A 894 -3.07 -35.14 -25.15
CA LYS A 894 -2.28 -34.27 -26.03
C LYS A 894 -0.95 -34.90 -26.47
N ASP A 895 -0.72 -36.20 -26.22
CA ASP A 895 0.55 -36.89 -26.54
C ASP A 895 0.91 -36.80 -28.03
N ALA A 896 -0.07 -36.90 -28.92
CA ALA A 896 0.16 -36.80 -30.37
C ALA A 896 0.77 -35.43 -30.75
N LEU A 897 0.26 -34.34 -30.17
CA LEU A 897 0.77 -32.99 -30.41
C LEU A 897 2.12 -32.78 -29.71
N ILE A 898 2.32 -33.33 -28.51
CA ILE A 898 3.62 -33.27 -27.81
C ILE A 898 4.70 -33.98 -28.64
N ALA A 899 4.37 -35.15 -29.22
CA ALA A 899 5.26 -35.89 -30.09
C ALA A 899 5.55 -35.14 -31.40
N GLU A 900 4.54 -34.48 -31.98
CA GLU A 900 4.71 -33.62 -33.15
C GLU A 900 5.67 -32.46 -32.86
N VAL A 901 5.46 -31.70 -31.79
CA VAL A 901 6.35 -30.57 -31.41
C VAL A 901 7.77 -31.03 -31.08
N ARG A 902 7.95 -32.27 -30.61
CA ARG A 902 9.26 -32.89 -30.38
C ARG A 902 9.95 -33.40 -31.66
N SER A 903 9.20 -33.60 -32.73
CA SER A 903 9.74 -34.13 -33.98
C SER A 903 10.62 -33.12 -34.70
N ALA A 904 11.62 -33.61 -35.44
CA ALA A 904 12.43 -32.75 -36.31
C ALA A 904 11.58 -32.09 -37.40
N ASP A 905 10.55 -32.78 -37.90
CA ASP A 905 9.65 -32.32 -38.98
C ASP A 905 8.90 -31.04 -38.62
N PHE A 906 8.50 -30.88 -37.35
CA PHE A 906 7.86 -29.65 -36.88
C PHE A 906 8.78 -28.43 -37.02
N TRP A 907 10.08 -28.61 -36.78
CA TRP A 907 11.09 -27.54 -36.81
C TRP A 907 11.81 -27.38 -38.15
N LEU A 908 11.63 -28.30 -39.10
CA LEU A 908 12.15 -28.17 -40.47
C LEU A 908 11.40 -27.10 -41.28
N GLN A 909 10.10 -26.94 -41.03
CA GLN A 909 9.26 -25.90 -41.62
C GLN A 909 8.38 -25.24 -40.54
N PRO A 910 8.99 -24.41 -39.67
CA PRO A 910 8.26 -23.72 -38.61
C PRO A 910 7.38 -22.64 -39.23
N SER A 911 6.15 -22.51 -38.72
CA SER A 911 5.24 -21.43 -39.09
C SER A 911 4.60 -20.83 -37.84
N ILE A 912 4.12 -19.58 -37.98
CA ILE A 912 3.39 -18.91 -36.91
C ILE A 912 2.16 -19.73 -36.49
N ASP A 913 1.42 -20.28 -37.45
CA ASP A 913 0.21 -21.08 -37.20
C ASP A 913 0.51 -22.36 -36.40
N LYS A 914 1.62 -23.05 -36.73
CA LYS A 914 2.04 -24.25 -35.99
C LYS A 914 2.42 -23.92 -34.54
N LEU A 915 3.17 -22.84 -34.34
CA LEU A 915 3.56 -22.37 -33.01
C LEU A 915 2.34 -21.89 -32.19
N GLU A 916 1.38 -21.24 -32.84
CA GLU A 916 0.17 -20.74 -32.21
C GLU A 916 -0.80 -21.88 -31.84
N ASN A 917 -0.93 -22.90 -32.69
CA ASN A 917 -1.66 -24.13 -32.37
C ASN A 917 -1.04 -24.84 -31.15
N ALA A 918 0.29 -24.98 -31.13
CA ALA A 918 0.99 -25.55 -29.98
C ALA A 918 0.74 -24.74 -28.70
N ARG A 919 0.74 -23.40 -28.78
CA ARG A 919 0.41 -22.52 -27.65
C ARG A 919 -0.99 -22.77 -27.11
N GLN A 920 -2.00 -22.80 -27.99
CA GLN A 920 -3.40 -22.93 -27.62
C GLN A 920 -3.70 -24.29 -26.98
N GLU A 921 -3.16 -25.36 -27.55
CA GLU A 921 -3.45 -26.73 -27.13
C GLU A 921 -2.65 -27.17 -25.89
N LEU A 922 -1.39 -26.71 -25.74
CA LEU A 922 -0.51 -27.16 -24.67
C LEU A 922 -0.60 -26.29 -23.41
N ARG A 923 -1.05 -25.03 -23.50
CA ARG A 923 -1.07 -24.12 -22.33
C ARG A 923 -1.82 -24.67 -21.12
N GLY A 924 -2.94 -25.37 -21.33
CA GLY A 924 -3.81 -25.87 -20.25
C GLY A 924 -3.22 -27.04 -19.46
N ILE A 925 -2.22 -27.73 -20.03
CA ILE A 925 -1.56 -28.88 -19.40
C ILE A 925 -0.22 -28.51 -18.76
N MET A 926 0.31 -27.31 -18.96
CA MET A 926 1.61 -26.88 -18.42
C MET A 926 1.67 -26.86 -16.88
N LYS A 927 0.52 -26.82 -16.20
CA LYS A 927 0.43 -26.97 -14.74
C LYS A 927 0.82 -28.37 -14.23
N TYR A 928 0.84 -29.37 -15.10
CA TYR A 928 1.15 -30.77 -14.76
C TYR A 928 2.64 -31.12 -14.92
N ARG A 929 3.50 -30.11 -14.86
CA ARG A 929 4.94 -30.32 -14.94
C ARG A 929 5.49 -30.80 -13.61
N GLN A 930 6.35 -31.79 -13.68
CA GLN A 930 7.15 -32.24 -12.56
C GLN A 930 8.13 -31.12 -12.23
N THR A 931 8.03 -30.59 -11.02
CA THR A 931 9.15 -29.89 -10.40
C THR A 931 10.25 -30.92 -10.26
N GLY A 932 11.32 -30.78 -11.04
CA GLY A 932 12.50 -31.60 -10.82
C GLY A 932 12.92 -31.43 -9.37
N THR A 933 12.78 -32.48 -8.56
CA THR A 933 13.67 -32.69 -7.44
C THR A 933 15.04 -32.90 -8.06
N GLY A 934 15.80 -31.82 -8.21
CA GLY A 934 17.23 -31.96 -8.40
C GLY A 934 17.78 -32.77 -7.23
N PRO A 935 18.81 -33.60 -7.43
CA PRO A 935 19.59 -34.09 -6.31
C PRO A 935 20.27 -32.86 -5.68
N GLY A 936 19.82 -32.43 -4.49
CA GLY A 936 20.41 -31.28 -3.80
C GLY A 936 19.47 -30.43 -2.94
N ASP A 937 18.49 -31.01 -2.26
CA ASP A 937 17.75 -30.36 -1.15
C ASP A 937 17.82 -31.22 0.14
N GLY A 938 18.87 -32.02 0.27
CA GLY A 938 19.36 -32.45 1.57
C GLY A 938 20.29 -31.36 2.10
N ILE A 939 19.99 -30.81 3.27
CA ILE A 939 20.87 -29.84 3.93
C ILE A 939 22.16 -30.58 4.30
N GLY A 940 23.27 -30.21 3.67
CA GLY A 940 24.59 -30.62 4.12
C GLY A 940 24.95 -29.84 5.38
N THR A 941 25.08 -30.53 6.51
CA THR A 941 25.78 -30.00 7.69
C THR A 941 27.23 -30.45 7.59
N THR A 942 28.19 -29.56 7.84
CA THR A 942 29.60 -29.96 7.89
C THR A 942 30.17 -29.78 9.29
N LYS A 943 31.06 -30.70 9.67
CA LYS A 943 31.88 -30.62 10.89
C LYS A 943 33.30 -30.09 10.61
N THR A 944 33.55 -29.62 9.40
CA THR A 944 34.84 -29.02 9.02
C THR A 944 35.13 -27.81 9.91
N LYS A 945 36.26 -27.87 10.62
CA LYS A 945 36.70 -26.79 11.52
C LYS A 945 36.94 -25.50 10.75
N ASP A 946 36.43 -24.39 11.27
CA ASP A 946 36.61 -23.03 10.74
C ASP A 946 37.99 -22.46 11.11
N GLY A 947 38.46 -21.47 10.35
CA GLY A 947 39.77 -20.82 10.49
C GLY A 947 39.91 -19.90 11.72
N ASN A 948 40.81 -18.93 11.65
CA ASN A 948 41.17 -18.09 12.80
C ASN A 948 40.00 -17.17 13.21
N LEU A 949 39.82 -16.99 14.52
CA LEU A 949 38.89 -16.00 15.08
C LEU A 949 39.48 -14.59 14.90
N LEU A 950 38.76 -13.72 14.20
CA LEU A 950 39.08 -12.29 14.10
C LEU A 950 38.00 -11.52 14.86
N GLY A 951 38.41 -10.81 15.91
CA GLY A 951 37.49 -10.06 16.76
C GLY A 951 38.03 -8.67 17.05
N ASP A 952 37.21 -7.66 16.77
CA ASP A 952 37.44 -6.26 17.14
C ASP A 952 36.19 -5.74 17.86
N GLU A 953 36.37 -5.04 18.99
CA GLU A 953 35.28 -4.34 19.68
C GLU A 953 35.31 -2.88 19.25
N ARG A 954 34.32 -2.45 18.44
CA ARG A 954 34.22 -1.06 18.00
C ARG A 954 33.00 -0.37 18.58
N ALA A 955 33.23 0.79 19.18
CA ALA A 955 32.17 1.72 19.46
C ALA A 955 31.81 2.43 18.14
N VAL A 956 30.61 2.18 17.62
CA VAL A 956 30.11 2.90 16.45
C VAL A 956 29.68 4.29 16.91
N TYR A 957 30.47 5.30 16.56
CA TYR A 957 30.12 6.69 16.75
C TYR A 957 29.46 7.19 15.48
N ILE A 958 28.17 7.53 15.56
CA ILE A 958 27.51 8.25 14.48
C ILE A 958 28.14 9.66 14.48
N THR A 959 28.76 10.01 13.35
CA THR A 959 29.74 11.08 13.09
C THR A 959 29.83 12.28 14.06
N GLY A 960 31.06 12.70 14.37
CA GLY A 960 31.38 14.10 14.68
C GLY A 960 32.09 14.44 16.00
N ALA A 961 32.55 13.48 16.81
CA ALA A 961 33.19 13.78 18.08
C ALA A 961 34.70 14.05 17.93
N SER A 962 35.14 15.28 18.21
CA SER A 962 36.56 15.64 18.33
C SER A 962 37.19 15.02 19.61
N GLU A 963 38.53 14.91 19.67
CA GLU A 963 39.24 14.48 20.89
C GLU A 963 38.84 15.28 22.15
N ALA A 964 38.43 16.55 21.97
CA ALA A 964 37.92 17.39 23.04
C ALA A 964 36.56 16.94 23.61
N MET A 965 35.66 16.38 22.78
CA MET A 965 34.42 15.78 23.26
C MET A 965 34.67 14.52 24.09
N ILE A 966 35.67 13.71 23.72
CA ILE A 966 36.06 12.51 24.45
C ILE A 966 36.58 12.88 25.86
N TYR A 967 37.39 13.94 25.95
CA TYR A 967 37.83 14.49 27.22
C TYR A 967 36.67 15.07 28.05
N ARG A 968 35.76 15.85 27.44
CA ARG A 968 34.55 16.38 28.09
C ARG A 968 33.67 15.28 28.67
N ARG A 969 33.46 14.19 27.93
CA ARG A 969 32.67 13.03 28.36
C ARG A 969 33.29 12.33 29.56
N ARG A 970 34.60 12.07 29.51
CA ARG A 970 35.35 11.48 30.63
C ARG A 970 35.21 12.30 31.92
N LEU A 971 35.25 13.63 31.79
CA LEU A 971 35.11 14.55 32.92
C LEU A 971 33.67 14.60 33.44
N LYS A 972 32.67 14.58 32.54
CA LYS A 972 31.24 14.50 32.89
C LYS A 972 30.95 13.22 33.69
N ASP A 973 31.49 12.08 33.28
CA ASP A 973 31.31 10.80 33.98
C ASP A 973 31.93 10.81 35.40
N ILE A 974 33.12 11.40 35.55
CA ILE A 974 33.77 11.60 36.85
C ILE A 974 32.91 12.47 37.77
N LEU A 975 32.47 13.63 37.26
CA LEU A 975 31.67 14.59 38.04
C LEU A 975 30.29 14.02 38.38
N ALA A 976 29.66 13.24 37.48
CA ALA A 976 28.41 12.54 37.74
C ALA A 976 28.56 11.46 38.83
N GLY A 977 29.67 10.71 38.84
CA GLY A 977 29.97 9.75 39.91
C GLY A 977 30.19 10.41 41.27
N MET A 978 30.74 11.62 41.30
CA MET A 978 30.93 12.41 42.51
C MET A 978 29.67 13.15 42.97
N LEU A 979 28.67 13.33 42.10
CA LEU A 979 27.44 14.09 42.37
C LEU A 979 26.67 13.53 43.58
N ALA A 980 26.60 12.21 43.74
CA ALA A 980 25.90 11.59 44.87
C ALA A 980 26.58 11.84 46.22
N ALA A 981 27.90 12.04 46.24
CA ALA A 981 28.72 12.13 47.44
C ALA A 981 29.16 13.56 47.80
N ASN A 982 29.06 14.52 46.87
CA ASN A 982 29.56 15.88 47.05
C ASN A 982 28.41 16.91 47.14
N PRO A 983 28.18 17.54 48.32
CA PRO A 983 27.13 18.53 48.52
C PRO A 983 27.25 19.77 47.61
N THR A 984 28.47 20.21 47.32
CA THR A 984 28.73 21.37 46.44
C THR A 984 28.33 21.07 45.00
N LEU A 985 28.62 19.85 44.50
CA LEU A 985 28.16 19.41 43.17
C LEU A 985 26.64 19.30 43.09
N GLN A 986 25.97 18.87 44.16
CA GLN A 986 24.51 18.82 44.22
C GLN A 986 23.88 20.21 44.15
N LYS A 987 24.46 21.19 44.85
CA LYS A 987 24.04 22.60 44.76
C LYS A 987 24.22 23.15 43.34
N ILE A 988 25.38 22.91 42.72
CA ILE A 988 25.65 23.29 41.31
C ILE A 988 24.59 22.70 40.36
N HIS A 989 24.30 21.41 40.51
CA HIS A 989 23.39 20.67 39.62
C HIS A 989 21.91 21.09 39.78
N LYS A 990 21.52 21.52 40.99
CA LYS A 990 20.19 22.06 41.31
C LYS A 990 20.03 23.55 41.00
N GLY A 991 21.10 24.23 40.58
CA GLY A 991 21.09 25.67 40.31
C GLY A 991 21.09 26.56 41.57
N GLU A 992 21.54 26.05 42.72
CA GLU A 992 21.65 26.80 43.98
C GLU A 992 22.95 27.65 44.02
N PRO A 993 22.97 28.82 44.71
CA PRO A 993 24.17 29.64 44.87
C PRO A 993 25.24 28.98 45.73
N ILE A 994 26.53 29.22 45.42
CA ILE A 994 27.69 28.51 46.01
C ILE A 994 28.69 29.53 46.58
N ALA A 995 29.25 29.25 47.75
CA ALA A 995 30.29 30.08 48.35
C ALA A 995 31.68 29.81 47.74
N GLU A 996 32.53 30.83 47.65
CA GLU A 996 33.87 30.74 47.02
C GLU A 996 34.78 29.70 47.71
N SER A 997 34.61 29.48 49.01
CA SER A 997 35.31 28.45 49.79
C SER A 997 34.91 27.02 49.39
N GLU A 998 33.62 26.76 49.15
CA GLU A 998 33.09 25.46 48.72
C GLU A 998 33.65 25.08 47.33
N LEU A 999 33.90 26.08 46.49
CA LEU A 999 34.47 25.95 45.15
C LEU A 999 35.96 25.58 45.16
N LYS A 1000 36.75 26.22 46.02
CA LYS A 1000 38.16 25.87 46.22
C LYS A 1000 38.30 24.44 46.74
N THR A 1001 37.43 24.03 47.67
CA THR A 1001 37.39 22.65 48.17
C THR A 1001 37.05 21.66 47.06
N LEU A 1002 36.00 21.90 46.27
CA LEU A 1002 35.61 21.05 45.15
C LEU A 1002 36.75 20.85 44.15
N THR A 1003 37.42 21.95 43.78
CA THR A 1003 38.55 21.97 42.85
C THR A 1003 39.71 21.14 43.39
N SER A 1004 40.04 21.29 44.67
CA SER A 1004 41.10 20.52 45.32
C SER A 1004 40.78 19.03 45.37
N THR A 1005 39.51 18.65 45.60
CA THR A 1005 39.06 17.25 45.64
C THR A 1005 39.17 16.58 44.28
N ILE A 1006 38.76 17.27 43.20
CA ILE A 1006 38.86 16.74 41.83
C ILE A 1006 40.33 16.50 41.44
N LEU A 1007 41.22 17.46 41.73
CA LEU A 1007 42.65 17.36 41.43
C LEU A 1007 43.38 16.28 42.24
N THR A 1008 43.01 16.08 43.51
CA THR A 1008 43.62 15.03 44.35
C THR A 1008 43.10 13.63 44.05
N SER A 1009 41.82 13.50 43.68
CA SER A 1009 41.22 12.20 43.37
C SER A 1009 41.51 11.73 41.94
N HIS A 1010 41.77 12.64 41.00
CA HIS A 1010 41.98 12.31 39.58
C HIS A 1010 43.17 13.10 38.97
N PRO A 1011 44.42 12.59 39.09
CA PRO A 1011 45.64 13.28 38.64
C PRO A 1011 45.74 13.50 37.12
N GLY A 1012 44.90 12.83 36.32
CA GLY A 1012 44.86 12.95 34.86
C GLY A 1012 43.96 14.08 34.32
N VAL A 1013 43.37 14.88 35.21
CA VAL A 1013 42.52 16.03 34.86
C VAL A 1013 43.30 17.32 35.02
N SER A 1014 43.59 18.01 33.91
CA SER A 1014 44.21 19.34 33.94
C SER A 1014 43.14 20.42 33.77
N LEU A 1015 42.97 21.22 34.82
CA LEU A 1015 42.03 22.35 34.80
C LEU A 1015 42.52 23.51 33.94
N GLU A 1016 43.83 23.59 33.68
CA GLU A 1016 44.46 24.58 32.80
C GLU A 1016 44.07 24.31 31.33
N VAL A 1017 44.17 23.06 30.88
CA VAL A 1017 43.74 22.63 29.54
C VAL A 1017 42.24 22.88 29.33
N LEU A 1018 41.46 22.73 30.40
CA LEU A 1018 40.02 22.93 30.42
C LEU A 1018 39.64 24.41 30.25
N ASN A 1019 40.30 25.29 31.01
CA ASN A 1019 40.08 26.73 30.94
C ASN A 1019 40.62 27.35 29.65
N GLU A 1020 41.74 26.85 29.12
CA GLU A 1020 42.27 27.22 27.80
C GLU A 1020 41.28 26.85 26.68
N PHE A 1021 40.64 25.69 26.76
CA PHE A 1021 39.66 25.23 25.78
C PHE A 1021 38.35 26.06 25.78
N TYR A 1022 37.88 26.51 26.95
CA TYR A 1022 36.68 27.36 27.06
C TYR A 1022 36.97 28.87 27.06
N GLY A 1023 38.23 29.28 26.92
CA GLY A 1023 38.66 30.69 26.94
C GLY A 1023 38.41 31.40 28.28
N ARG A 1024 38.52 30.68 29.40
CA ARG A 1024 38.15 31.14 30.75
C ARG A 1024 39.34 31.23 31.69
N THR A 1025 39.21 32.02 32.75
CA THR A 1025 40.23 32.12 33.81
C THR A 1025 40.01 31.09 34.93
N ALA A 1026 41.02 30.84 35.76
CA ALA A 1026 40.92 29.92 36.91
C ALA A 1026 39.76 30.25 37.85
N ASP A 1027 39.39 31.53 37.99
CA ASP A 1027 38.29 31.99 38.84
C ASP A 1027 36.89 31.69 38.25
N GLN A 1028 36.81 31.45 36.94
CA GLN A 1028 35.57 31.11 36.21
C GLN A 1028 35.32 29.59 36.15
N LEU A 1029 36.13 28.79 36.84
CA LEU A 1029 36.06 27.33 36.82
C LEU A 1029 34.68 26.79 37.23
N HIS A 1030 33.97 27.47 38.13
CA HIS A 1030 32.61 27.11 38.54
C HIS A 1030 31.61 27.15 37.39
N LEU A 1031 31.77 28.08 36.44
CA LEU A 1031 30.95 28.17 35.23
C LEU A 1031 31.28 27.02 34.28
N THR A 1032 32.56 26.69 34.16
CA THR A 1032 33.05 25.56 33.36
C THR A 1032 32.57 24.22 33.91
N VAL A 1033 32.62 24.04 35.24
CA VAL A 1033 32.09 22.84 35.92
C VAL A 1033 30.57 22.76 35.79
N ARG A 1034 29.85 23.87 35.92
CA ARG A 1034 28.39 23.94 35.69
C ARG A 1034 28.00 23.59 34.25
N GLU A 1035 28.77 24.05 33.26
CA GLU A 1035 28.55 23.74 31.84
C GLU A 1035 28.92 22.30 31.46
N ILE A 1036 29.76 21.64 32.25
CA ILE A 1036 30.15 20.24 32.04
C ILE A 1036 29.21 19.27 32.73
N ILE A 1037 28.74 19.60 33.94
CA ILE A 1037 27.78 18.79 34.70
C ILE A 1037 26.37 18.97 34.12
N GLY A 1038 26.05 20.15 33.60
CA GLY A 1038 24.69 20.53 33.24
C GLY A 1038 23.80 20.72 34.47
N LEU A 1039 22.62 21.30 34.24
CA LEU A 1039 21.53 21.30 35.22
C LEU A 1039 20.80 19.94 35.16
N ASP A 1040 19.95 19.63 36.14
CA ASP A 1040 19.13 18.42 36.10
C ASP A 1040 18.25 18.42 34.83
N ALA A 1041 18.66 17.60 33.86
CA ALA A 1041 17.99 17.50 32.57
C ALA A 1041 16.53 17.04 32.70
N HIS A 1042 16.19 16.23 33.71
CA HIS A 1042 14.81 15.83 33.95
C HIS A 1042 13.99 17.00 34.49
N ALA A 1043 14.56 17.83 35.38
CA ALA A 1043 13.91 19.03 35.87
C ALA A 1043 13.69 20.07 34.75
N ILE A 1044 14.67 20.24 33.85
CA ILE A 1044 14.53 21.11 32.67
C ILE A 1044 13.46 20.57 31.73
N GLU A 1045 13.49 19.29 31.39
CA GLU A 1045 12.49 18.65 30.53
C GLU A 1045 11.09 18.83 31.13
N GLU A 1046 10.89 18.56 32.41
CA GLU A 1046 9.59 18.75 33.08
C GLU A 1046 9.17 20.22 33.15
N HIS A 1047 10.08 21.18 33.36
CA HIS A 1047 9.79 22.62 33.33
C HIS A 1047 9.28 23.07 31.97
N PHE A 1048 9.99 22.73 30.90
CA PHE A 1048 9.59 23.06 29.52
C PHE A 1048 8.32 22.31 29.10
N LYS A 1049 8.17 21.05 29.51
CA LYS A 1049 6.97 20.25 29.27
C LYS A 1049 5.74 20.86 29.92
N GLN A 1050 5.82 21.27 31.19
CA GLN A 1050 4.73 21.95 31.89
C GLN A 1050 4.35 23.26 31.19
N PHE A 1051 5.34 24.03 30.72
CA PHE A 1051 5.06 25.23 29.94
C PHE A 1051 4.31 24.92 28.63
N LEU A 1052 4.77 23.93 27.84
CA LEU A 1052 4.10 23.51 26.60
C LEU A 1052 2.68 22.98 26.86
N HIS A 1053 2.45 22.34 28.00
CA HIS A 1053 1.14 21.85 28.41
C HIS A 1053 0.21 22.99 28.82
N ALA A 1054 0.73 24.01 29.50
CA ALA A 1054 -0.02 25.20 29.91
C ALA A 1054 -0.33 26.17 28.74
N HIS A 1055 0.43 26.11 27.64
CA HIS A 1055 0.27 27.00 26.49
C HIS A 1055 -0.10 26.20 25.22
N PRO A 1056 -1.32 25.63 25.15
CA PRO A 1056 -1.74 24.79 24.03
C PRO A 1056 -1.83 25.53 22.69
N SER A 1057 -1.93 26.86 22.73
CA SER A 1057 -2.03 27.74 21.57
C SER A 1057 -0.72 27.98 20.83
N LEU A 1058 0.42 27.50 21.34
CA LEU A 1058 1.71 27.65 20.66
C LEU A 1058 1.70 26.98 19.28
N THR A 1059 2.32 27.60 18.30
CA THR A 1059 2.45 27.08 16.93
C THR A 1059 3.54 26.01 16.83
N ALA A 1060 3.59 25.28 15.70
CA ALA A 1060 4.63 24.28 15.46
C ALA A 1060 6.05 24.87 15.55
N GLN A 1061 6.28 26.05 14.96
CA GLN A 1061 7.56 26.75 14.99
C GLN A 1061 7.96 27.17 16.42
N GLN A 1062 6.99 27.65 17.22
CA GLN A 1062 7.23 28.02 18.61
C GLN A 1062 7.62 26.79 19.45
N VAL A 1063 6.93 25.66 19.29
CA VAL A 1063 7.29 24.40 19.98
C VAL A 1063 8.68 23.91 19.56
N ARG A 1064 9.02 23.98 18.27
CA ARG A 1064 10.37 23.66 17.78
C ARG A 1064 11.44 24.56 18.41
N PHE A 1065 11.17 25.85 18.51
CA PHE A 1065 12.07 26.80 19.16
C PHE A 1065 12.26 26.45 20.64
N MET A 1066 11.18 26.12 21.35
CA MET A 1066 11.25 25.66 22.75
C MET A 1066 12.06 24.37 22.90
N ASN A 1067 11.96 23.44 21.95
CA ASN A 1067 12.73 22.20 21.97
C ASN A 1067 14.23 22.45 21.76
N LEU A 1068 14.60 23.32 20.81
CA LEU A 1068 16.00 23.74 20.64
C LEU A 1068 16.52 24.43 21.91
N LEU A 1069 15.71 25.29 22.51
CA LEU A 1069 16.06 26.04 23.71
C LEU A 1069 16.30 25.13 24.92
N LYS A 1070 15.38 24.18 25.13
CA LYS A 1070 15.50 23.13 26.15
C LYS A 1070 16.79 22.33 25.97
N ASN A 1071 17.07 21.86 24.75
CA ASN A 1071 18.27 21.08 24.46
C ASN A 1071 19.55 21.90 24.67
N TYR A 1072 19.55 23.16 24.25
CA TYR A 1072 20.67 24.07 24.48
C TYR A 1072 20.93 24.28 25.97
N ILE A 1073 19.88 24.56 26.76
CA ILE A 1073 20.00 24.77 28.21
C ILE A 1073 20.42 23.49 28.94
N ALA A 1074 19.94 22.31 28.53
CA ALA A 1074 20.37 21.04 29.09
C ALA A 1074 21.88 20.83 28.87
N GLN A 1075 22.40 21.15 27.69
CA GLN A 1075 23.80 20.95 27.32
C GLN A 1075 24.77 22.01 27.86
N HIS A 1076 24.32 23.26 28.01
CA HIS A 1076 25.17 24.41 28.39
C HIS A 1076 24.89 24.95 29.81
N GLY A 1077 23.76 24.58 30.43
CA GLY A 1077 23.39 24.93 31.80
C GLY A 1077 22.95 26.39 32.03
N SER A 1078 23.10 27.27 31.04
CA SER A 1078 22.59 28.66 31.05
C SER A 1078 22.52 29.21 29.62
N ILE A 1079 21.77 30.29 29.43
CA ILE A 1079 21.66 30.99 28.14
C ILE A 1079 21.71 32.51 28.32
N VAL A 1080 22.22 33.22 27.31
CA VAL A 1080 22.16 34.69 27.23
C VAL A 1080 21.16 35.09 26.15
N ILE A 1081 20.48 36.22 26.32
CA ILE A 1081 19.39 36.63 25.41
C ILE A 1081 19.91 36.85 23.99
N GLU A 1082 21.14 37.37 23.80
CA GLU A 1082 21.71 37.58 22.46
C GLU A 1082 21.86 36.25 21.69
N THR A 1083 22.10 35.14 22.40
CA THR A 1083 22.25 33.81 21.78
C THR A 1083 20.97 33.34 21.08
N LEU A 1084 19.81 33.90 21.42
CA LEU A 1084 18.53 33.58 20.78
C LEU A 1084 18.44 34.09 19.32
N TYR A 1085 19.39 34.93 18.90
CA TYR A 1085 19.52 35.43 17.52
C TYR A 1085 20.60 34.69 16.72
N ASP A 1086 21.38 33.81 17.36
CA ASP A 1086 22.44 33.02 16.74
C ASP A 1086 22.01 31.58 16.40
N ALA A 1087 22.86 30.84 15.69
CA ALA A 1087 22.65 29.41 15.48
C ALA A 1087 22.75 28.66 16.82
N PRO A 1088 21.87 27.67 17.10
CA PRO A 1088 20.93 27.00 16.19
C PRO A 1088 19.55 27.68 16.05
N PHE A 1089 19.23 28.72 16.81
CA PHE A 1089 17.89 29.35 16.83
C PHE A 1089 17.56 30.09 15.52
N SER A 1090 18.56 30.72 14.91
CA SER A 1090 18.43 31.41 13.61
C SER A 1090 18.08 30.47 12.45
N SER A 1091 18.18 29.15 12.64
CA SER A 1091 17.74 28.16 11.64
C SER A 1091 16.22 28.03 11.52
N ILE A 1092 15.46 28.46 12.54
CA ILE A 1092 13.99 28.48 12.51
C ILE A 1092 13.50 29.77 11.85
N SER A 1093 14.07 30.91 12.24
CA SER A 1093 13.82 32.21 11.63
C SER A 1093 15.10 33.04 11.63
N HIS A 1094 15.38 33.70 10.51
CA HIS A 1094 16.52 34.60 10.35
C HIS A 1094 16.48 35.80 11.31
N GLU A 1095 15.31 36.16 11.84
CA GLU A 1095 15.11 37.21 12.85
C GLU A 1095 15.19 36.67 14.29
N GLY A 1096 15.56 35.41 14.49
CA GLY A 1096 15.69 34.78 15.81
C GLY A 1096 14.34 34.67 16.54
N ILE A 1097 14.34 35.03 17.83
CA ILE A 1097 13.15 34.98 18.69
C ILE A 1097 12.00 35.87 18.20
N ASP A 1098 12.30 37.08 17.70
CA ASP A 1098 11.29 38.06 17.28
C ASP A 1098 10.56 37.62 15.99
N GLY A 1099 11.20 36.77 15.18
CA GLY A 1099 10.58 36.16 14.02
C GLY A 1099 9.66 34.97 14.33
N VAL A 1100 9.64 34.48 15.57
CA VAL A 1100 8.89 33.27 15.98
C VAL A 1100 7.81 33.58 17.03
N PHE A 1101 8.05 34.55 17.90
CA PHE A 1101 7.14 34.95 18.98
C PHE A 1101 6.68 36.40 18.79
N ALA A 1102 5.40 36.66 19.06
CA ALA A 1102 4.92 38.04 19.12
C ALA A 1102 5.55 38.76 20.34
N PRO A 1103 5.70 40.10 20.33
CA PRO A 1103 6.35 40.82 21.43
C PRO A 1103 5.76 40.56 22.83
N ALA A 1104 4.45 40.27 22.90
CA ALA A 1104 3.79 39.89 24.14
C ALA A 1104 4.24 38.49 24.63
N ASP A 1105 4.33 37.51 23.72
CA ASP A 1105 4.72 36.12 24.01
C ASP A 1105 6.23 36.04 24.36
N VAL A 1106 7.05 36.93 23.81
CA VAL A 1106 8.48 37.04 24.16
C VAL A 1106 8.65 37.31 25.66
N THR A 1107 7.78 38.14 26.25
CA THR A 1107 7.85 38.46 27.69
C THR A 1107 7.58 37.23 28.55
N GLU A 1108 6.61 36.39 28.15
CA GLU A 1108 6.32 35.11 28.81
C GLU A 1108 7.47 34.11 28.64
N LEU A 1109 8.05 34.04 27.45
CA LEU A 1109 9.22 33.19 27.17
C LEU A 1109 10.43 33.61 28.03
N VAL A 1110 10.71 34.91 28.16
CA VAL A 1110 11.77 35.42 29.05
C VAL A 1110 11.46 35.04 30.52
N ALA A 1111 10.20 35.02 30.93
CA ALA A 1111 9.82 34.56 32.27
C ALA A 1111 10.12 33.06 32.48
N VAL A 1112 9.88 32.21 31.48
CA VAL A 1112 10.25 30.78 31.49
C VAL A 1112 11.76 30.58 31.57
N LEU A 1113 12.51 31.47 30.90
CA LEU A 1113 13.97 31.45 30.84
C LEU A 1113 14.66 32.02 32.07
N LYS A 1114 13.95 32.80 32.90
CA LYS A 1114 14.50 33.48 34.08
C LYS A 1114 15.37 32.60 35.00
N PRO A 1115 15.04 31.32 35.26
CA PRO A 1115 15.89 30.43 36.06
C PRO A 1115 17.23 30.07 35.39
N PHE A 1116 17.34 30.24 34.07
CA PHE A 1116 18.45 29.79 33.23
C PHE A 1116 19.24 30.94 32.58
N LEU A 1117 18.76 32.19 32.71
CA LEU A 1117 19.45 33.36 32.15
C LEU A 1117 20.76 33.64 32.88
N LYS A 1118 21.81 33.94 32.10
CA LYS A 1118 23.10 34.40 32.61
C LYS A 1118 23.02 35.90 32.89
N ASN A 1119 23.19 36.31 34.15
CA ASN A 1119 23.25 37.74 34.50
C ASN A 1119 24.57 38.35 33.97
N PRO A 1120 24.55 39.37 33.10
CA PRO A 1120 25.77 39.99 32.58
C PRO A 1120 26.58 40.77 33.63
N ASP A 1121 25.96 41.17 34.75
CA ASP A 1121 26.46 42.23 35.63
C ASP A 1121 27.17 41.80 36.92
N HIS A 1122 27.71 40.58 37.02
CA HIS A 1122 28.56 40.24 38.18
C HIS A 1122 29.91 39.60 37.81
N PRO A 1123 30.90 40.41 37.40
CA PRO A 1123 32.30 40.10 37.60
C PRO A 1123 32.73 40.70 38.95
N GLY A 1124 32.52 39.97 40.05
CA GLY A 1124 33.12 40.22 41.37
C GLY A 1124 32.77 41.53 42.10
N ALA A 1125 31.97 41.45 43.16
CA ALA A 1125 32.05 42.31 44.35
C ALA A 1125 31.24 41.68 45.51
N PRO A 1126 31.68 41.81 46.78
CA PRO A 1126 31.01 41.16 47.91
C PRO A 1126 29.81 41.98 48.39
N ALA A 1127 28.62 41.36 48.40
CA ALA A 1127 27.53 41.55 49.36
C ALA A 1127 26.49 40.44 49.19
#